data_AF-A0AAJ7E1T6-F1
#
_entry.id   AF-A0AAJ7E1T6-F1
#
_cell.length_a   1.000
_cell.length_b   1.000
_cell.length_c   1.000
_cell.angle_alpha   90.00
_cell.angle_beta   90.00
_cell.angle_gamma   90.00
#
_symmetry.space_group_name_H-M   'P 1'
#
loop_
_entity.id
_entity.type
_entity.pdbx_description
1 polymer ?
#
loop_
_entity_poly.entity_id
_entity_poly.type
_entity_poly.pdbx_seq_one_letter_code
_entity_poly.pdbx_strand_id
1 'polypeptide(L)'
;MKQIYIKLVYVTIFYVQLIQSEDYTCVWYKECGYNEDNKVRNCLSNTTAQLINDEDAEKILVKRCPHLFEDTNQPKTCCDSQQIRTMDSSMEMAEQIFGRCAICLRNLFQSICDFTCSPDQSRFMNATEIKVNKNGDAYIEALEIFLSEEYANSTYDSCKDVVNPSSGMLAMDFGCNGAKDCTPKRWFDYMGNSNINSFVPFFIDYVFNASELQSKFITHSLNPKTKNCSERYDNSTLACSCVDCRLACKVNNIPIYNKAPIDSWNIYGIVAGLTIIGISTLFTIGFYLYGFKRKANNYDLEISFTDSDSNLGKLNKQKTYGEQFRSALQSIFIFIGTFFAQYPISSLAIIGNIAILLSLGVSRLTITSNPIEIWSAPNSRARLEKDFFDKHFQPFYRTEQIFIKSVNLEKFYYNISNEELEFGPIFQKNFLLHVLDLQEKVMKLGQDEDEGLEKICYAPVKNDFSGPMTLSYCTIQSIWGYFKNNIEECNSNYLQKIYECLENPFNINCLAPYKGPIIPAISLGGFLKDGKSDYNANDYIKSTGLVITFLVKFPHDTETLNLALKWEQRFIDFMKNWDKYDRPDFIDVAYSTERSIEDELERTSKAEAVTMILSYLLMFIYISMALGEYKLSYHCFITSRIALSIGGILIVLLSVSCAVGVFGYIGVPTSLLTVEVIPFLVLAVGVDNIFILVREHMKTPRKPDESIPAHIGRIVFLHLKRTIR
;
A
#
# COMPACT_ATOMS: atom_id res chain seq x y z
N MET A 1 44.10 33.30 77.94
CA MET A 1 43.61 33.29 76.54
C MET A 1 43.22 31.92 75.98
N LYS A 2 43.80 30.78 76.41
CA LYS A 2 43.41 29.44 75.90
C LYS A 2 42.06 28.89 76.39
N GLN A 3 41.51 29.36 77.51
CA GLN A 3 40.22 28.89 78.05
C GLN A 3 38.98 29.58 77.44
N ILE A 4 39.15 30.75 76.81
CA ILE A 4 38.05 31.49 76.17
C ILE A 4 37.79 30.97 74.75
N TYR A 5 38.83 30.51 74.06
CA TYR A 5 38.73 29.93 72.72
C TYR A 5 37.95 28.61 72.69
N ILE A 6 38.11 27.76 73.73
CA ILE A 6 37.41 26.47 73.81
C ILE A 6 35.91 26.68 74.08
N LYS A 7 35.52 27.65 74.92
CA LYS A 7 34.09 27.94 75.15
C LYS A 7 33.40 28.57 73.92
N LEU A 8 34.11 29.37 73.12
CA LEU A 8 33.55 29.94 71.88
C LEU A 8 33.35 28.89 70.78
N VAL A 9 34.25 27.90 70.66
CA VAL A 9 34.12 26.79 69.69
C VAL A 9 32.99 25.82 70.08
N TYR A 10 32.79 25.56 71.39
CA TYR A 10 31.66 24.73 71.82
C TYR A 10 30.31 25.44 71.65
N VAL A 11 30.24 26.77 71.83
CA VAL A 11 29.00 27.54 71.63
C VAL A 11 28.67 27.67 70.13
N THR A 12 29.66 27.79 69.23
CA THR A 12 29.39 27.78 67.78
C THR A 12 29.04 26.39 67.25
N ILE A 13 29.62 25.31 67.79
CA ILE A 13 29.22 23.94 67.43
C ILE A 13 27.80 23.62 67.94
N PHE A 14 27.38 24.17 69.09
CA PHE A 14 26.00 24.03 69.57
C PHE A 14 24.99 24.88 68.78
N TYR A 15 25.39 26.04 68.27
CA TYR A 15 24.52 26.89 67.43
C TYR A 15 24.37 26.38 65.98
N VAL A 16 25.31 25.57 65.48
CA VAL A 16 25.21 24.96 64.13
C VAL A 16 24.31 23.70 64.12
N GLN A 17 23.91 23.17 65.29
CA GLN A 17 22.95 22.05 65.39
C GLN A 17 21.50 22.47 65.61
N LEU A 18 21.17 23.77 65.54
CA LEU A 18 19.79 24.25 65.43
C LEU A 18 19.48 24.60 63.96
N ILE A 19 19.67 23.64 63.06
CA ILE A 19 18.79 23.57 61.88
C ILE A 19 17.50 22.96 62.43
N GLN A 20 16.48 23.78 62.53
CA GLN A 20 15.12 23.38 62.86
C GLN A 20 14.74 22.27 61.87
N SER A 21 14.72 21.01 62.32
CA SER A 21 14.17 19.92 61.52
C SER A 21 12.67 20.16 61.47
N GLU A 22 12.19 20.82 60.42
CA GLU A 22 10.78 20.78 60.10
C GLU A 22 10.44 19.32 59.79
N ASP A 23 9.77 18.65 60.74
CA ASP A 23 9.26 17.31 60.53
C ASP A 23 8.14 17.40 59.49
N TYR A 24 8.47 17.11 58.24
CA TYR A 24 7.49 17.02 57.16
C TYR A 24 6.48 15.89 57.44
N THR A 25 5.26 16.10 56.99
CA THR A 25 4.14 15.16 57.17
C THR A 25 3.61 14.66 55.83
N CYS A 26 2.85 13.58 55.88
CA CYS A 26 2.10 13.09 54.74
C CYS A 26 0.87 13.96 54.50
N VAL A 27 0.58 14.32 53.25
CA VAL A 27 -0.64 15.05 52.86
C VAL A 27 -1.82 14.10 52.69
N TRP A 28 -1.53 12.84 52.33
CA TRP A 28 -2.51 11.77 52.27
C TRP A 28 -2.00 10.47 52.86
N TYR A 29 -2.94 9.58 53.19
CA TYR A 29 -2.64 8.18 53.54
C TYR A 29 -3.90 7.33 53.36
N LYS A 30 -3.80 6.21 52.64
CA LYS A 30 -4.92 5.34 52.22
C LYS A 30 -5.86 5.95 51.18
N GLU A 31 -6.73 5.09 50.66
CA GLU A 31 -7.79 5.36 49.70
C GLU A 31 -9.17 5.31 50.36
N CYS A 32 -10.03 6.33 50.17
CA CYS A 32 -11.39 6.35 50.75
C CYS A 32 -12.45 7.14 49.97
N GLY A 33 -12.05 7.81 48.88
CA GLY A 33 -12.97 8.51 47.98
C GLY A 33 -13.12 7.77 46.65
N TYR A 34 -14.26 8.00 45.98
CA TYR A 34 -14.49 7.52 44.61
C TYR A 34 -15.08 8.66 43.77
N ASN A 35 -14.63 8.76 42.52
CA ASN A 35 -15.24 9.65 41.53
C ASN A 35 -16.45 8.97 40.85
N GLU A 36 -17.19 9.70 40.02
CA GLU A 36 -18.37 9.20 39.28
C GLU A 36 -18.06 7.95 38.44
N ASP A 37 -16.84 7.85 37.89
CA ASP A 37 -16.33 6.69 37.14
C ASP A 37 -15.75 5.56 38.01
N ASN A 38 -16.07 5.53 39.31
CA ASN A 38 -15.50 4.58 40.30
C ASN A 38 -13.97 4.63 40.46
N LYS A 39 -13.32 5.71 40.05
CA LYS A 39 -11.89 5.90 40.26
C LYS A 39 -11.59 6.32 41.69
N VAL A 40 -10.53 5.74 42.25
CA VAL A 40 -10.20 5.90 43.66
C VAL A 40 -9.51 7.23 43.95
N ARG A 41 -9.74 7.78 45.15
CA ARG A 41 -9.14 9.02 45.65
C ARG A 41 -8.56 8.83 47.04
N ASN A 42 -7.49 9.56 47.30
CA ASN A 42 -6.72 9.45 48.53
C ASN A 42 -7.41 10.19 49.69
N CYS A 43 -7.28 9.65 50.90
CA CYS A 43 -7.75 10.28 52.12
C CYS A 43 -6.82 11.38 52.56
N LEU A 44 -7.37 12.48 53.05
CA LEU A 44 -6.59 13.53 53.70
C LEU A 44 -5.95 12.96 54.97
N SER A 45 -4.65 13.12 55.11
CA SER A 45 -3.91 12.76 56.32
C SER A 45 -2.93 13.88 56.66
N ASN A 46 -2.53 13.95 57.92
CA ASN A 46 -1.42 14.81 58.37
C ASN A 46 -0.49 14.02 59.31
N THR A 47 -0.37 12.71 59.05
CA THR A 47 0.44 11.78 59.84
C THR A 47 1.90 11.83 59.40
N THR A 48 2.81 11.36 60.25
CA THR A 48 4.19 11.08 59.86
C THR A 48 4.25 9.84 58.97
N ALA A 49 5.31 9.73 58.16
CA ALA A 49 5.54 8.59 57.28
C ALA A 49 5.62 7.26 58.06
N GLN A 50 5.06 6.19 57.48
CA GLN A 50 4.91 4.88 58.11
C GLN A 50 5.71 3.81 57.37
N LEU A 51 6.00 2.67 58.01
CA LEU A 51 6.62 1.54 57.33
C LEU A 51 5.58 0.80 56.48
N ILE A 52 6.03 0.26 55.34
CA ILE A 52 5.22 -0.60 54.48
C ILE A 52 5.14 -1.98 55.13
N ASN A 53 3.94 -2.40 55.51
CA ASN A 53 3.71 -3.67 56.22
C ASN A 53 3.37 -4.85 55.27
N ASP A 54 3.55 -4.70 53.96
CA ASP A 54 3.22 -5.68 52.91
C ASP A 54 4.45 -5.90 52.01
N GLU A 55 5.01 -7.11 52.05
CA GLU A 55 6.21 -7.48 51.29
C GLU A 55 6.02 -7.39 49.77
N ASP A 56 4.81 -7.65 49.26
CA ASP A 56 4.55 -7.61 47.82
C ASP A 56 4.44 -6.18 47.33
N ALA A 57 3.81 -5.30 48.11
CA ALA A 57 3.78 -3.87 47.82
C ALA A 57 5.19 -3.26 47.88
N GLU A 58 6.02 -3.67 48.84
CA GLU A 58 7.42 -3.24 48.92
C GLU A 58 8.21 -3.64 47.66
N LYS A 59 8.08 -4.88 47.18
CA LYS A 59 8.73 -5.33 45.93
C LYS A 59 8.29 -4.49 44.72
N ILE A 60 7.02 -4.15 44.62
CA ILE A 60 6.48 -3.27 43.56
C ILE A 60 7.15 -1.90 43.67
N LEU A 61 7.21 -1.32 44.87
CA LEU A 61 7.79 -0.01 45.08
C LEU A 61 9.29 0.02 44.78
N VAL A 62 10.06 -1.01 45.17
CA VAL A 62 11.49 -1.15 44.81
C VAL A 62 11.67 -1.20 43.29
N LYS A 63 10.78 -1.91 42.59
CA LYS A 63 10.84 -2.03 41.12
C LYS A 63 10.52 -0.69 40.42
N ARG A 64 9.49 0.03 40.88
CA ARG A 64 8.99 1.26 40.22
C ARG A 64 9.73 2.52 40.66
N CYS A 65 10.07 2.60 41.94
CA CYS A 65 10.58 3.79 42.62
C CYS A 65 11.90 3.49 43.36
N PRO A 66 12.95 3.01 42.66
CA PRO A 66 14.19 2.60 43.30
C PRO A 66 14.90 3.73 44.05
N HIS A 67 14.68 4.99 43.66
CA HIS A 67 15.28 6.17 44.28
C HIS A 67 14.83 6.37 45.74
N LEU A 68 13.65 5.88 46.13
CA LEU A 68 13.18 5.92 47.52
C LEU A 68 13.97 4.99 48.46
N PHE A 69 14.74 4.05 47.90
CA PHE A 69 15.50 3.05 48.64
C PHE A 69 17.02 3.30 48.60
N GLU A 70 17.47 4.45 48.05
CA GLU A 70 18.91 4.76 47.96
C GLU A 70 19.58 4.89 49.34
N ASP A 71 18.91 5.54 50.29
CA ASP A 71 19.47 5.82 51.63
C ASP A 71 19.17 4.72 52.65
N THR A 72 18.05 4.02 52.51
CA THR A 72 17.61 2.98 53.46
C THR A 72 16.89 1.84 52.75
N ASN A 73 17.17 0.61 53.17
CA ASN A 73 16.49 -0.58 52.65
C ASN A 73 15.01 -0.69 53.06
N GLN A 74 14.58 0.03 54.09
CA GLN A 74 13.20 0.06 54.58
C GLN A 74 12.77 1.52 54.83
N PRO A 75 12.47 2.27 53.76
CA PRO A 75 12.06 3.66 53.88
C PRO A 75 10.68 3.76 54.55
N LYS A 76 10.48 4.83 55.32
CA LYS A 76 9.13 5.23 55.73
C LYS A 76 8.48 5.96 54.56
N THR A 77 7.23 5.62 54.25
CA THR A 77 6.49 6.19 53.12
C THR A 77 5.15 6.76 53.57
N CYS A 78 4.61 7.65 52.74
CA CYS A 78 3.29 8.26 52.90
C CYS A 78 2.19 7.55 52.09
N CYS A 79 2.42 6.27 51.74
CA CYS A 79 1.46 5.46 51.00
C CYS A 79 1.25 4.10 51.65
N ASP A 80 0.05 3.55 51.51
CA ASP A 80 -0.27 2.19 51.94
C ASP A 80 -0.11 1.16 50.81
N SER A 81 -0.28 -0.12 51.13
CA SER A 81 -0.08 -1.20 50.16
C SER A 81 -1.09 -1.17 49.01
N GLN A 82 -2.30 -0.65 49.24
CA GLN A 82 -3.32 -0.53 48.20
C GLN A 82 -2.98 0.62 47.25
N GLN A 83 -2.56 1.78 47.76
CA GLN A 83 -2.09 2.91 46.95
C GLN A 83 -0.93 2.53 46.04
N ILE A 84 0.00 1.69 46.53
CA ILE A 84 1.12 1.20 45.72
C ILE A 84 0.61 0.34 44.55
N ARG A 85 -0.38 -0.54 44.77
CA ARG A 85 -0.96 -1.38 43.71
C ARG A 85 -1.76 -0.55 42.70
N THR A 86 -2.50 0.45 43.16
CA THR A 86 -3.23 1.39 42.30
C THR A 86 -2.27 2.24 41.45
N MET A 87 -1.17 2.71 42.06
CA MET A 87 -0.11 3.43 41.37
C MET A 87 0.57 2.56 40.31
N ASP A 88 0.87 1.29 40.63
CA ASP A 88 1.47 0.33 39.70
C ASP A 88 0.60 0.12 38.45
N SER A 89 -0.70 -0.14 38.64
CA SER A 89 -1.65 -0.27 37.54
C SER A 89 -1.73 0.99 36.67
N SER A 90 -1.64 2.17 37.28
CA SER A 90 -1.63 3.45 36.56
C SER A 90 -0.33 3.66 35.77
N MET A 91 0.81 3.27 36.36
CA MET A 91 2.11 3.31 35.70
C MET A 91 2.18 2.34 34.51
N GLU A 92 1.60 1.14 34.60
CA GLU A 92 1.55 0.18 33.49
C GLU A 92 0.87 0.76 32.25
N MET A 93 -0.16 1.59 32.40
CA MET A 93 -0.78 2.29 31.28
C MET A 93 0.19 3.29 30.63
N ALA A 94 0.96 4.04 31.42
CA ALA A 94 1.98 4.94 30.90
C ALA A 94 3.14 4.19 30.21
N GLU A 95 3.48 2.99 30.68
CA GLU A 95 4.49 2.14 30.04
C GLU A 95 4.07 1.67 28.65
N GLN A 96 2.77 1.46 28.40
CA GLN A 96 2.31 1.12 27.05
C GLN A 96 2.54 2.27 26.05
N ILE A 97 2.64 3.50 26.52
CA ILE A 97 2.84 4.70 25.70
C ILE A 97 4.33 5.03 25.57
N PHE A 98 5.07 5.09 26.69
CA PHE A 98 6.47 5.53 26.74
C PHE A 98 7.51 4.40 26.89
N GLY A 99 7.06 3.13 26.89
CA GLY A 99 7.84 1.93 27.21
C GLY A 99 9.09 1.67 26.38
N ARG A 100 9.22 2.27 25.20
CA ARG A 100 10.43 2.13 24.38
C ARG A 100 11.65 2.82 24.98
N CYS A 101 11.46 3.85 25.79
CA CYS A 101 12.55 4.63 26.40
C CYS A 101 12.48 4.53 27.92
N ALA A 102 13.27 3.62 28.50
CA ALA A 102 13.32 3.41 29.94
C ALA A 102 13.79 4.65 30.72
N ILE A 103 14.61 5.51 30.10
CA ILE A 103 15.09 6.76 30.72
C ILE A 103 13.94 7.78 30.85
N CYS A 104 13.14 7.93 29.80
CA CYS A 104 11.92 8.74 29.83
C CYS A 104 10.97 8.28 30.95
N LEU A 105 10.68 6.97 31.00
CA LEU A 105 9.82 6.41 32.04
C LEU A 105 10.36 6.63 33.45
N ARG A 106 11.67 6.41 33.66
CA ARG A 106 12.29 6.65 34.96
C ARG A 106 12.24 8.12 35.37
N ASN A 107 12.52 9.04 34.46
CA ASN A 107 12.36 10.47 34.74
C ASN A 107 10.92 10.77 35.16
N LEU A 108 9.93 10.31 34.39
CA LEU A 108 8.51 10.55 34.65
C LEU A 108 8.04 9.96 35.98
N PHE A 109 8.38 8.70 36.25
CA PHE A 109 7.92 7.98 37.43
C PHE A 109 8.52 8.52 38.73
N GLN A 110 9.68 9.17 38.72
CA GLN A 110 10.21 9.80 39.93
C GLN A 110 9.21 10.77 40.57
N SER A 111 8.64 11.71 39.80
CA SER A 111 7.64 12.64 40.35
C SER A 111 6.41 11.92 40.90
N ILE A 112 5.92 10.89 40.18
CA ILE A 112 4.74 10.12 40.58
C ILE A 112 4.99 9.36 41.88
N CYS A 113 6.14 8.70 41.98
CA CYS A 113 6.59 8.03 43.19
C CYS A 113 6.71 9.02 44.35
N ASP A 114 7.28 10.19 44.12
CA ASP A 114 7.55 11.17 45.17
C ASP A 114 6.26 11.77 45.71
N PHE A 115 5.37 12.27 44.86
CA PHE A 115 4.10 12.81 45.34
C PHE A 115 3.19 11.73 45.93
N THR A 116 3.34 10.45 45.52
CA THR A 116 2.51 9.36 46.05
C THR A 116 3.02 8.82 47.38
N CYS A 117 4.32 8.61 47.53
CA CYS A 117 4.90 7.81 48.61
C CYS A 117 6.03 8.50 49.39
N SER A 118 6.58 9.64 48.94
CA SER A 118 7.71 10.27 49.64
C SER A 118 7.36 10.63 51.09
N PRO A 119 8.28 10.49 52.06
CA PRO A 119 8.01 10.84 53.46
C PRO A 119 7.81 12.34 53.70
N ASP A 120 8.17 13.21 52.75
CA ASP A 120 8.19 14.67 52.88
C ASP A 120 7.12 15.39 52.02
N GLN A 121 5.98 14.75 51.73
CA GLN A 121 4.91 15.31 50.87
C GLN A 121 4.51 16.74 51.21
N SER A 122 4.36 17.08 52.50
CA SER A 122 3.94 18.42 52.93
C SER A 122 4.91 19.53 52.53
N ARG A 123 6.15 19.20 52.11
CA ARG A 123 7.13 20.16 51.60
C ARG A 123 6.73 20.76 50.26
N PHE A 124 6.09 19.98 49.38
CA PHE A 124 5.86 20.33 47.97
C PHE A 124 4.43 20.05 47.47
N MET A 125 3.52 19.60 48.34
CA MET A 125 2.11 19.35 47.99
C MET A 125 1.16 20.10 48.91
N ASN A 126 0.04 20.56 48.36
CA ASN A 126 -1.03 21.22 49.12
C ASN A 126 -2.41 20.75 48.64
N ALA A 127 -3.28 20.31 49.55
CA ALA A 127 -4.65 19.93 49.22
C ALA A 127 -5.54 21.19 49.14
N THR A 128 -6.11 21.47 47.97
CA THR A 128 -6.91 22.69 47.72
C THR A 128 -8.40 22.46 47.91
N GLU A 129 -8.92 21.32 47.45
CA GLU A 129 -10.32 20.96 47.63
C GLU A 129 -10.45 19.61 48.34
N ILE A 130 -11.24 19.59 49.42
CA ILE A 130 -11.46 18.43 50.28
C ILE A 130 -12.97 18.20 50.38
N LYS A 131 -13.40 16.96 50.19
CA LYS A 131 -14.79 16.53 50.39
C LYS A 131 -14.85 15.38 51.40
N VAL A 132 -16.05 15.08 51.90
CA VAL A 132 -16.26 14.04 52.91
C VAL A 132 -17.16 12.97 52.34
N ASN A 133 -16.76 11.70 52.49
CA ASN A 133 -17.55 10.56 52.02
C ASN A 133 -18.76 10.29 52.94
N LYS A 134 -19.63 9.36 52.56
CA LYS A 134 -20.80 8.97 53.37
C LYS A 134 -20.46 8.35 54.73
N ASN A 135 -19.23 7.85 54.88
CA ASN A 135 -18.72 7.22 56.10
C ASN A 135 -18.06 8.22 57.07
N GLY A 136 -17.92 9.50 56.65
CA GLY A 136 -17.29 10.55 57.45
C GLY A 136 -15.80 10.77 57.19
N ASP A 137 -15.19 10.03 56.26
CA ASP A 137 -13.77 10.20 55.92
C ASP A 137 -13.58 11.35 54.92
N ALA A 138 -12.60 12.21 55.18
CA ALA A 138 -12.22 13.29 54.28
C ALA A 138 -11.29 12.78 53.17
N TYR A 139 -11.63 13.08 51.92
CA TYR A 139 -10.85 12.73 50.73
C TYR A 139 -10.54 13.97 49.89
N ILE A 140 -9.45 13.89 49.12
CA ILE A 140 -8.94 15.00 48.31
C ILE A 140 -9.63 15.00 46.95
N GLU A 141 -10.20 16.13 46.55
CA GLU A 141 -10.83 16.38 45.25
C GLU A 141 -9.87 17.08 44.28
N ALA A 142 -9.08 18.03 44.80
CA ALA A 142 -8.07 18.75 44.04
C ALA A 142 -6.85 19.05 44.91
N LEU A 143 -5.67 19.06 44.30
CA LEU A 143 -4.43 19.44 44.97
C LEU A 143 -3.46 20.15 44.03
N GLU A 144 -2.56 20.92 44.64
CA GLU A 144 -1.43 21.58 43.98
C GLU A 144 -0.14 20.81 44.28
N ILE A 145 0.65 20.52 43.24
CA ILE A 145 2.02 19.98 43.35
C ILE A 145 2.98 21.05 42.86
N PHE A 146 3.89 21.47 43.72
CA PHE A 146 4.94 22.42 43.40
C PHE A 146 6.12 21.68 42.80
N LEU A 147 6.28 21.79 41.48
CA LEU A 147 7.29 21.05 40.71
C LEU A 147 8.31 22.01 40.12
N SER A 148 9.59 21.65 40.14
CA SER A 148 10.64 22.45 39.52
C SER A 148 10.46 22.51 37.99
N GLU A 149 10.56 23.71 37.42
CA GLU A 149 10.55 23.91 35.96
C GLU A 149 11.71 23.16 35.28
N GLU A 150 12.87 23.09 35.94
CA GLU A 150 14.04 22.35 35.43
C GLU A 150 13.74 20.86 35.27
N TYR A 151 13.08 20.26 36.28
CA TYR A 151 12.71 18.85 36.25
C TYR A 151 11.67 18.58 35.16
N ALA A 152 10.66 19.44 35.05
CA ALA A 152 9.59 19.30 34.06
C ALA A 152 10.14 19.37 32.62
N ASN A 153 11.01 20.34 32.36
CA ASN A 153 11.68 20.50 31.06
C ASN A 153 12.59 19.30 30.75
N SER A 154 13.43 18.88 31.71
CA SER A 154 14.34 17.74 31.51
C SER A 154 13.59 16.41 31.29
N THR A 155 12.45 16.23 31.96
CA THR A 155 11.60 15.04 31.80
C THR A 155 10.87 15.06 30.47
N TYR A 156 10.37 16.22 30.05
CA TYR A 156 9.78 16.38 28.72
C TYR A 156 10.79 16.10 27.60
N ASP A 157 11.99 16.68 27.70
CA ASP A 157 13.04 16.52 26.69
C ASP A 157 13.54 15.09 26.54
N SER A 158 13.48 14.27 27.60
CA SER A 158 13.83 12.85 27.50
C SER A 158 12.73 12.00 26.86
N CYS A 159 11.50 12.51 26.78
CA CYS A 159 10.31 11.78 26.33
C CYS A 159 9.74 12.24 24.97
N LYS A 160 10.04 13.47 24.53
CA LYS A 160 9.37 14.09 23.36
C LYS A 160 9.56 13.36 22.02
N ASP A 161 10.67 12.65 21.85
CA ASP A 161 11.01 11.94 20.60
C ASP A 161 10.60 10.45 20.64
N VAL A 162 10.02 9.96 21.74
CA VAL A 162 9.65 8.55 21.89
C VAL A 162 8.53 8.19 20.91
N VAL A 163 8.68 7.10 20.16
CA VAL A 163 7.69 6.66 19.18
C VAL A 163 6.79 5.58 19.76
N ASN A 164 5.48 5.64 19.56
CA ASN A 164 4.61 4.53 19.90
C ASN A 164 4.65 3.46 18.78
N PRO A 165 5.00 2.19 19.08
CA PRO A 165 5.18 1.16 18.05
C PRO A 165 3.88 0.75 17.35
N SER A 166 2.73 0.87 18.02
CA SER A 166 1.44 0.42 17.50
C SER A 166 0.83 1.42 16.53
N SER A 167 1.00 2.71 16.77
CA SER A 167 0.51 3.78 15.88
C SER A 167 1.56 4.29 14.89
N GLY A 168 2.85 4.14 15.20
CA GLY A 168 3.95 4.78 14.47
C GLY A 168 4.06 6.29 14.71
N MET A 169 3.23 6.87 15.59
CA MET A 169 3.23 8.29 15.97
C MET A 169 4.09 8.54 17.21
N LEU A 170 4.27 9.80 17.63
CA LEU A 170 5.00 10.10 18.86
C LEU A 170 4.15 9.72 20.08
N ALA A 171 4.81 9.27 21.15
CA ALA A 171 4.18 8.97 22.43
C ALA A 171 3.47 10.22 23.00
N MET A 172 4.01 11.41 22.74
CA MET A 172 3.40 12.68 23.13
C MET A 172 2.07 12.97 22.42
N ASP A 173 1.77 12.35 21.28
CA ASP A 173 0.45 12.51 20.65
C ASP A 173 -0.66 11.98 21.59
N PHE A 174 -0.36 10.92 22.34
CA PHE A 174 -1.24 10.35 23.36
C PHE A 174 -1.08 11.04 24.72
N GLY A 175 0.16 11.32 25.10
CA GLY A 175 0.51 11.86 26.41
C GLY A 175 0.18 13.33 26.62
N CYS A 176 -0.01 14.12 25.55
CA CYS A 176 -0.16 15.57 25.60
C CYS A 176 -1.36 16.10 24.78
N ASN A 177 -2.17 15.19 24.23
CA ASN A 177 -3.22 15.47 23.25
C ASN A 177 -2.68 16.27 22.04
N GLY A 178 -1.73 15.63 21.33
CA GLY A 178 -0.99 16.20 20.19
C GLY A 178 0.46 16.55 20.54
N ALA A 179 1.44 16.01 19.80
CA ALA A 179 2.86 16.20 20.10
C ALA A 179 3.42 17.56 19.64
N LYS A 180 2.86 18.15 18.58
CA LYS A 180 3.45 19.33 17.92
C LYS A 180 3.41 20.60 18.78
N ASP A 181 2.25 20.89 19.34
CA ASP A 181 2.02 22.06 20.19
C ASP A 181 2.15 21.69 21.68
N CYS A 182 2.79 20.55 21.95
CA CYS A 182 3.09 20.10 23.29
C CYS A 182 4.24 20.91 23.87
N THR A 183 4.03 21.42 25.08
CA THR A 183 5.06 22.03 25.91
C THR A 183 5.15 21.24 27.21
N PRO A 184 6.27 21.33 27.96
CA PRO A 184 6.39 20.70 29.26
C PRO A 184 5.18 21.01 30.15
N LYS A 185 4.78 22.28 30.24
CA LYS A 185 3.60 22.71 30.98
C LYS A 185 2.32 22.02 30.51
N ARG A 186 2.01 22.08 29.20
CA ARG A 186 0.81 21.46 28.63
C ARG A 186 0.76 19.94 28.89
N TRP A 187 1.91 19.28 28.88
CA TRP A 187 2.00 17.84 29.15
C TRP A 187 1.62 17.52 30.61
N PHE A 188 2.23 18.20 31.57
CA PHE A 188 1.91 18.02 32.99
C PHE A 188 0.47 18.47 33.31
N ASP A 189 -0.01 19.55 32.71
CA ASP A 189 -1.41 19.98 32.82
C ASP A 189 -2.37 18.89 32.32
N TYR A 190 -2.06 18.24 31.19
CA TYR A 190 -2.87 17.12 30.67
C TYR A 190 -2.79 15.86 31.55
N MET A 191 -1.65 15.61 32.20
CA MET A 191 -1.51 14.52 33.17
C MET A 191 -2.26 14.76 34.48
N GLY A 192 -2.48 16.02 34.87
CA GLY A 192 -3.16 16.38 36.11
C GLY A 192 -4.65 16.74 35.95
N ASN A 193 -5.11 17.03 34.74
CA ASN A 193 -6.45 17.57 34.53
C ASN A 193 -7.49 16.48 34.18
N SER A 194 -8.31 16.13 35.17
CA SER A 194 -9.41 15.15 35.03
C SER A 194 -10.55 15.58 34.08
N ASN A 195 -10.67 16.87 33.76
CA ASN A 195 -11.70 17.34 32.81
C ASN A 195 -11.32 17.08 31.35
N ILE A 196 -10.02 17.06 31.04
CA ILE A 196 -9.50 16.90 29.68
C ILE A 196 -9.06 15.46 29.45
N ASN A 197 -8.52 14.81 30.48
CA ASN A 197 -7.99 13.47 30.42
C ASN A 197 -8.79 12.52 31.32
N SER A 198 -9.63 11.71 30.68
CA SER A 198 -10.46 10.70 31.33
C SER A 198 -9.66 9.54 31.95
N PHE A 199 -8.32 9.56 31.96
CA PHE A 199 -7.50 8.61 32.73
C PHE A 199 -7.16 9.13 34.12
N VAL A 200 -7.17 10.45 34.34
CA VAL A 200 -6.82 11.07 35.64
C VAL A 200 -7.97 10.88 36.65
N PRO A 201 -7.70 10.45 37.89
CA PRO A 201 -8.75 10.17 38.89
C PRO A 201 -9.35 11.41 39.56
N PHE A 202 -8.56 12.46 39.76
CA PHE A 202 -8.94 13.73 40.38
C PHE A 202 -8.00 14.85 39.91
N PHE A 203 -8.34 16.12 40.16
CA PHE A 203 -7.59 17.24 39.60
C PHE A 203 -6.27 17.47 40.34
N ILE A 204 -5.17 17.58 39.59
CA ILE A 204 -3.83 17.90 40.10
C ILE A 204 -3.31 19.11 39.31
N ASP A 205 -3.04 20.21 40.01
CA ASP A 205 -2.42 21.40 39.44
C ASP A 205 -0.91 21.35 39.63
N TYR A 206 -0.15 21.32 38.53
CA TYR A 206 1.32 21.34 38.57
C TYR A 206 1.82 22.79 38.52
N VAL A 207 2.26 23.29 39.68
CA VAL A 207 2.69 24.67 39.86
C VAL A 207 4.21 24.77 39.70
N PHE A 208 4.67 25.35 38.58
CA PHE A 208 6.10 25.56 38.31
C PHE A 208 6.67 26.80 38.98
N ASN A 209 5.85 27.85 39.17
CA ASN A 209 6.24 29.12 39.77
C ASN A 209 5.31 29.42 40.95
N ALA A 210 5.80 29.22 42.17
CA ALA A 210 5.05 29.55 43.38
C ALA A 210 4.97 31.07 43.58
N SER A 211 3.78 31.58 43.91
CA SER A 211 3.61 32.97 44.34
C SER A 211 4.24 33.22 45.73
N GLU A 212 4.64 34.45 46.04
CA GLU A 212 5.20 34.83 47.37
C GLU A 212 4.27 34.50 48.56
N LEU A 213 2.97 34.30 48.30
CA LEU A 213 1.98 33.89 49.30
C LEU A 213 1.94 32.37 49.50
N GLN A 214 2.11 31.59 48.43
CA GLN A 214 2.22 30.12 48.48
C GLN A 214 3.57 29.69 49.10
N SER A 215 4.64 30.44 48.87
CA SER A 215 5.96 30.17 49.44
C SER A 215 6.05 30.32 50.96
N LYS A 216 4.98 30.81 51.63
CA LYS A 216 4.90 30.83 53.10
C LYS A 216 4.52 29.49 53.72
N PHE A 217 3.89 28.61 52.95
CA PHE A 217 3.46 27.27 53.40
C PHE A 217 4.27 26.14 52.74
N ILE A 218 4.91 26.42 51.60
CA ILE A 218 5.73 25.50 50.82
C ILE A 218 7.20 25.91 50.97
N THR A 219 8.03 25.03 51.51
CA THR A 219 9.45 25.32 51.74
C THR A 219 10.30 25.16 50.48
N HIS A 220 10.08 24.12 49.67
CA HIS A 220 10.83 23.87 48.43
C HIS A 220 10.04 23.02 47.42
N SER A 221 10.06 23.40 46.14
CA SER A 221 9.50 22.58 45.05
C SER A 221 10.17 21.21 44.94
N LEU A 222 9.44 20.24 44.40
CA LEU A 222 9.95 18.92 44.07
C LEU A 222 10.93 19.03 42.88
N ASN A 223 12.18 18.58 43.05
CA ASN A 223 13.20 18.58 41.98
C ASN A 223 14.01 17.26 41.96
N PRO A 224 13.42 16.15 41.49
CA PRO A 224 14.08 14.85 41.40
C PRO A 224 15.22 14.85 40.36
N LYS A 225 16.14 13.89 40.46
CA LYS A 225 17.31 13.82 39.56
C LYS A 225 16.92 13.19 38.22
N THR A 226 16.94 13.99 37.15
CA THR A 226 16.69 13.54 35.77
C THR A 226 17.96 13.16 35.02
N LYS A 227 17.81 12.28 34.02
CA LYS A 227 18.86 11.95 33.05
C LYS A 227 18.42 12.28 31.63
N ASN A 228 19.37 12.66 30.78
CA ASN A 228 19.11 12.83 29.35
C ASN A 228 18.81 11.48 28.70
N CYS A 229 18.03 11.47 27.61
CA CYS A 229 17.65 10.22 26.93
C CYS A 229 18.84 9.42 26.37
N SER A 230 19.99 10.06 26.14
CA SER A 230 21.25 9.43 25.73
C SER A 230 22.06 8.83 26.88
N GLU A 231 21.70 9.12 28.13
CA GLU A 231 22.41 8.69 29.33
C GLU A 231 21.81 7.40 29.91
N ARG A 232 22.47 6.86 30.94
CA ARG A 232 22.01 5.68 31.70
C ARG A 232 21.89 6.04 33.17
N TYR A 233 20.91 5.45 33.85
CA TYR A 233 20.82 5.52 35.31
C TYR A 233 21.76 4.50 35.94
N ASP A 234 21.62 3.23 35.55
CA ASP A 234 22.40 2.08 36.04
C ASP A 234 22.96 1.25 34.89
N ASN A 235 23.91 0.34 35.18
CA ASN A 235 24.43 -0.62 34.20
C ASN A 235 23.34 -1.57 33.64
N SER A 236 22.24 -1.77 34.38
CA SER A 236 21.08 -2.54 33.93
C SER A 236 20.14 -1.75 33.01
N THR A 237 20.17 -0.41 33.07
CA THR A 237 19.36 0.44 32.17
C THR A 237 20.08 0.73 30.87
N LEU A 238 19.40 0.46 29.76
CA LEU A 238 19.86 0.87 28.45
C LEU A 238 19.48 2.34 28.20
N ALA A 239 20.38 3.08 27.56
CA ALA A 239 20.05 4.41 27.04
C ALA A 239 19.03 4.26 25.90
N CYS A 240 18.27 5.32 25.63
CA CYS A 240 17.23 5.25 24.62
C CYS A 240 17.82 5.13 23.21
N SER A 241 17.06 4.47 22.32
CA SER A 241 17.49 4.27 20.94
C SER A 241 17.50 5.61 20.18
N CYS A 242 18.30 5.72 19.11
CA CYS A 242 18.30 6.92 18.26
C CYS A 242 16.92 7.23 17.63
N VAL A 243 16.08 6.20 17.42
CA VAL A 243 14.71 6.38 16.92
C VAL A 243 13.83 7.09 17.94
N ASP A 244 14.07 6.84 19.23
CA ASP A 244 13.28 7.36 20.36
C ASP A 244 13.94 8.57 21.04
N CYS A 245 15.16 8.95 20.63
CA CYS A 245 15.98 10.01 21.20
C CYS A 245 17.00 10.50 20.17
N ARG A 246 16.78 11.69 19.60
CA ARG A 246 17.67 12.23 18.56
C ARG A 246 19.09 12.49 19.07
N LEU A 247 19.24 12.79 20.36
CA LEU A 247 20.54 13.00 21.00
C LEU A 247 21.40 11.74 21.06
N ALA A 248 20.79 10.55 21.01
CA ALA A 248 21.50 9.27 20.97
C ALA A 248 22.01 8.92 19.55
N CYS A 249 21.62 9.67 18.53
CA CYS A 249 22.01 9.41 17.15
C CYS A 249 23.47 9.80 16.90
N LYS A 250 24.25 8.86 16.37
CA LYS A 250 25.54 9.18 15.77
C LYS A 250 25.28 9.82 14.42
N VAL A 251 25.82 11.01 14.19
CA VAL A 251 25.80 11.65 12.87
C VAL A 251 26.71 10.86 11.94
N ASN A 252 26.16 9.82 11.32
CA ASN A 252 26.82 9.16 10.22
C ASN A 252 26.54 9.99 8.98
N ASN A 253 27.58 10.61 8.43
CA ASN A 253 27.52 11.14 7.07
C ASN A 253 27.28 9.94 6.15
N ILE A 254 26.02 9.69 5.81
CA ILE A 254 25.68 8.70 4.79
C ILE A 254 26.34 9.25 3.53
N PRO A 255 27.34 8.55 2.95
CA PRO A 255 27.83 8.95 1.65
C PRO A 255 26.61 8.89 0.74
N ILE A 256 26.19 10.03 0.23
CA ILE A 256 25.20 10.09 -0.84
C ILE A 256 25.90 9.33 -1.96
N TYR A 257 25.60 8.04 -2.06
CA TYR A 257 25.78 7.29 -3.29
C TYR A 257 24.79 7.95 -4.23
N ASN A 258 25.21 9.07 -4.82
CA ASN A 258 24.81 9.40 -6.17
C ASN A 258 25.19 8.14 -6.93
N LYS A 259 24.22 7.22 -7.06
CA LYS A 259 24.24 6.28 -8.15
C LYS A 259 24.27 7.19 -9.35
N ALA A 260 25.49 7.49 -9.80
CA ALA A 260 25.68 7.94 -11.16
C ALA A 260 24.86 6.94 -11.99
N PRO A 261 24.04 7.41 -12.94
CA PRO A 261 23.15 6.55 -13.73
C PRO A 261 23.91 5.58 -14.64
N ILE A 262 25.16 5.25 -14.32
CA ILE A 262 26.04 4.33 -15.04
C ILE A 262 25.55 2.88 -14.84
N ASP A 263 24.82 2.58 -13.76
CA ASP A 263 24.14 1.28 -13.56
C ASP A 263 22.86 1.11 -14.43
N SER A 264 22.44 2.17 -15.15
CA SER A 264 21.29 2.14 -16.07
C SER A 264 21.69 1.98 -17.53
N TRP A 265 22.98 1.91 -17.83
CA TRP A 265 23.44 1.52 -19.16
C TRP A 265 23.31 0.01 -19.19
N ASN A 266 22.32 -0.49 -19.93
CA ASN A 266 22.14 -1.93 -20.13
C ASN A 266 23.42 -2.48 -20.78
N ILE A 267 24.37 -2.92 -19.95
CA ILE A 267 25.69 -3.40 -20.38
C ILE A 267 25.50 -4.54 -21.39
N TYR A 268 24.48 -5.36 -21.20
CA TYR A 268 24.08 -6.38 -22.16
C TYR A 268 23.65 -5.79 -23.50
N GLY A 269 22.90 -4.69 -23.50
CA GLY A 269 22.52 -3.94 -24.71
C GLY A 269 23.71 -3.33 -25.45
N ILE A 270 24.70 -2.79 -24.72
CA ILE A 270 25.92 -2.22 -25.32
C ILE A 270 26.83 -3.31 -25.86
N VAL A 271 27.02 -4.39 -25.11
CA VAL A 271 27.77 -5.57 -25.56
C VAL A 271 27.09 -6.22 -26.76
N ALA A 272 25.76 -6.33 -26.77
CA ALA A 272 24.99 -6.79 -27.93
C ALA A 272 25.18 -5.84 -29.13
N GLY A 273 25.13 -4.53 -28.93
CA GLY A 273 25.39 -3.55 -29.98
C GLY A 273 26.80 -3.67 -30.57
N LEU A 274 27.82 -3.76 -29.72
CA LEU A 274 29.22 -3.91 -30.16
C LEU A 274 29.47 -5.25 -30.85
N THR A 275 28.86 -6.33 -30.39
CA THR A 275 28.97 -7.65 -31.05
C THR A 275 28.29 -7.67 -32.42
N ILE A 276 27.12 -7.04 -32.57
CA ILE A 276 26.45 -6.91 -33.88
C ILE A 276 27.31 -6.09 -34.84
N ILE A 277 27.88 -4.96 -34.39
CA ILE A 277 28.78 -4.13 -35.20
C ILE A 277 30.04 -4.93 -35.57
N GLY A 278 30.62 -5.68 -34.64
CA GLY A 278 31.77 -6.56 -34.87
C GLY A 278 31.47 -7.65 -35.91
N ILE A 279 30.33 -8.32 -35.81
CA ILE A 279 29.94 -9.36 -36.78
C ILE A 279 29.67 -8.73 -38.15
N SER A 280 28.98 -7.59 -38.20
CA SER A 280 28.69 -6.89 -39.46
C SER A 280 29.97 -6.41 -40.15
N THR A 281 30.94 -5.90 -39.39
CA THR A 281 32.23 -5.44 -39.95
C THR A 281 33.10 -6.60 -40.42
N LEU A 282 33.13 -7.72 -39.69
CA LEU A 282 33.79 -8.94 -40.18
C LEU A 282 33.15 -9.47 -41.46
N PHE A 283 31.82 -9.41 -41.56
CA PHE A 283 31.10 -9.86 -42.75
C PHE A 283 31.38 -8.95 -43.96
N THR A 284 31.42 -7.62 -43.78
CA THR A 284 31.76 -6.69 -44.87
C THR A 284 33.21 -6.81 -45.30
N ILE A 285 34.16 -6.98 -44.36
CA ILE A 285 35.57 -7.24 -44.69
C ILE A 285 35.70 -8.58 -45.42
N GLY A 286 35.03 -9.64 -44.96
CA GLY A 286 34.99 -10.93 -45.62
C GLY A 286 34.44 -10.84 -47.05
N PHE A 287 33.36 -10.08 -47.26
CA PHE A 287 32.78 -9.84 -48.57
C PHE A 287 33.72 -9.03 -49.48
N TYR A 288 34.39 -8.01 -48.94
CA TYR A 288 35.34 -7.20 -49.67
C TYR A 288 36.59 -8.00 -50.08
N LEU A 289 37.15 -8.80 -49.15
CA LEU A 289 38.27 -9.71 -49.42
C LEU A 289 37.88 -10.82 -50.42
N TYR A 290 36.68 -11.38 -50.31
CA TYR A 290 36.17 -12.36 -51.29
C TYR A 290 36.00 -11.72 -52.68
N GLY A 291 35.47 -10.49 -52.74
CA GLY A 291 35.38 -9.71 -53.98
C GLY A 291 36.77 -9.40 -54.58
N PHE A 292 37.74 -9.04 -53.75
CA PHE A 292 39.12 -8.81 -54.17
C PHE A 292 39.78 -10.09 -54.70
N LYS A 293 39.60 -11.22 -53.99
CA LYS A 293 40.14 -12.52 -54.42
C LYS A 293 39.50 -12.99 -55.72
N ARG A 294 38.20 -12.71 -55.93
CA ARG A 294 37.49 -12.99 -57.18
C ARG A 294 37.95 -12.09 -58.33
N LYS A 295 38.30 -10.83 -58.05
CA LYS A 295 38.84 -9.89 -59.05
C LYS A 295 40.30 -10.20 -59.41
N ALA A 296 41.11 -10.62 -58.43
CA ALA A 296 42.48 -11.11 -58.65
C ALA A 296 42.51 -12.43 -59.44
N ASN A 297 41.63 -13.39 -59.11
CA ASN A 297 41.49 -14.63 -59.89
C ASN A 297 41.01 -14.40 -61.33
N ASN A 298 40.27 -13.31 -61.59
CA ASN A 298 39.88 -12.94 -62.95
C ASN A 298 41.01 -12.25 -63.74
N TYR A 299 41.96 -11.58 -63.07
CA TYR A 299 43.13 -10.98 -63.71
C TYR A 299 44.17 -12.04 -64.11
N ASP A 300 44.34 -13.11 -63.32
CA ASP A 300 45.23 -14.23 -63.68
C ASP A 300 44.66 -15.11 -64.82
N LEU A 301 43.36 -15.03 -65.09
CA LEU A 301 42.73 -15.79 -66.18
C LEU A 301 42.85 -15.13 -67.56
N GLU A 302 43.24 -13.86 -67.63
CA GLU A 302 43.31 -13.08 -68.89
C GLU A 302 44.73 -13.04 -69.50
N ILE A 303 45.76 -13.53 -68.79
CA ILE A 303 47.17 -13.52 -69.22
C ILE A 303 47.64 -14.87 -69.81
N SER A 304 46.82 -15.94 -69.81
CA SER A 304 47.26 -17.29 -70.25
C SER A 304 46.50 -17.88 -71.45
N PHE A 305 45.82 -17.08 -72.29
CA PHE A 305 45.17 -17.61 -73.50
C PHE A 305 45.51 -16.82 -74.77
N THR A 306 46.79 -16.85 -75.13
CA THR A 306 47.24 -16.79 -76.53
C THR A 306 48.14 -18.00 -76.78
N ASP A 307 47.56 -19.16 -77.06
CA ASP A 307 47.96 -19.98 -78.21
C ASP A 307 47.02 -21.16 -78.46
N SER A 308 46.69 -21.33 -79.74
CA SER A 308 46.27 -22.52 -80.51
C SER A 308 45.57 -23.76 -79.88
N ASP A 309 44.45 -24.09 -80.55
CA ASP A 309 43.95 -25.42 -80.95
C ASP A 309 43.21 -26.39 -80.01
N SER A 310 41.92 -26.54 -80.37
CA SER A 310 41.20 -27.79 -80.64
C SER A 310 40.77 -28.76 -79.51
N ASN A 311 39.45 -28.97 -79.50
CA ASN A 311 38.68 -30.17 -79.11
C ASN A 311 38.53 -30.63 -77.64
N LEU A 312 37.25 -30.81 -77.31
CA LEU A 312 36.64 -31.84 -76.47
C LEU A 312 36.92 -31.83 -74.96
N GLY A 313 35.90 -31.42 -74.19
CA GLY A 313 35.84 -31.78 -72.77
C GLY A 313 34.60 -31.23 -72.08
N LYS A 314 33.63 -32.10 -71.80
CA LYS A 314 32.55 -31.87 -70.83
C LYS A 314 33.15 -31.42 -69.50
N LEU A 315 33.19 -30.13 -69.21
CA LEU A 315 33.49 -29.63 -67.88
C LEU A 315 32.21 -29.66 -67.04
N ASN A 316 32.09 -30.73 -66.24
CA ASN A 316 31.18 -30.80 -65.10
C ASN A 316 31.39 -29.58 -64.22
N LYS A 317 30.49 -28.59 -64.29
CA LYS A 317 30.36 -27.57 -63.25
C LYS A 317 30.00 -28.29 -61.95
N GLN A 318 30.95 -28.39 -61.03
CA GLN A 318 30.69 -28.77 -59.65
C GLN A 318 29.61 -27.83 -59.10
N LYS A 319 28.39 -28.36 -58.95
CA LYS A 319 27.26 -27.62 -58.37
C LYS A 319 27.62 -27.23 -56.96
N THR A 320 27.58 -25.93 -56.66
CA THR A 320 27.76 -25.39 -55.30
C THR A 320 26.73 -26.04 -54.36
N TYR A 321 27.04 -26.23 -53.07
CA TYR A 321 26.10 -26.79 -52.09
C TYR A 321 24.72 -26.11 -52.13
N GLY A 322 24.67 -24.80 -52.37
CA GLY A 322 23.42 -24.06 -52.55
C GLY A 322 22.62 -24.48 -53.80
N GLU A 323 23.27 -24.82 -54.91
CA GLU A 323 22.59 -25.32 -56.12
C GLU A 323 22.08 -26.75 -55.92
N GLN A 324 22.81 -27.57 -55.16
CA GLN A 324 22.36 -28.93 -54.79
C GLN A 324 21.14 -28.88 -53.87
N PHE A 325 21.17 -28.01 -52.85
CA PHE A 325 20.03 -27.79 -51.95
C PHE A 325 18.81 -27.25 -52.71
N ARG A 326 18.99 -26.26 -53.60
CA ARG A 326 17.90 -25.76 -54.46
C ARG A 326 17.33 -26.84 -55.37
N SER A 327 18.19 -27.70 -55.92
CA SER A 327 17.75 -28.83 -56.76
C SER A 327 16.99 -29.88 -55.96
N ALA A 328 17.36 -30.12 -54.69
CA ALA A 328 16.65 -31.03 -53.80
C ALA A 328 15.27 -30.47 -53.42
N LEU A 329 15.18 -29.19 -53.02
CA LEU A 329 13.91 -28.51 -52.76
C LEU A 329 13.03 -28.52 -54.01
N GLN A 330 13.60 -28.27 -55.19
CA GLN A 330 12.88 -28.34 -56.45
C GLN A 330 12.20 -29.69 -56.65
N SER A 331 12.94 -30.78 -56.50
CA SER A 331 12.40 -32.14 -56.66
C SER A 331 11.31 -32.44 -55.63
N ILE A 332 11.51 -32.04 -54.37
CA ILE A 332 10.55 -32.26 -53.28
C ILE A 332 9.24 -31.52 -53.53
N PHE A 333 9.29 -30.21 -53.83
CA PHE A 333 8.08 -29.42 -54.02
C PHE A 333 7.33 -29.76 -55.32
N ILE A 334 8.05 -30.14 -56.38
CA ILE A 334 7.41 -30.66 -57.59
C ILE A 334 6.71 -31.98 -57.30
N PHE A 335 7.35 -32.88 -56.55
CA PHE A 335 6.75 -34.14 -56.14
C PHE A 335 5.49 -33.93 -55.29
N ILE A 336 5.58 -33.11 -54.24
CA ILE A 336 4.46 -32.79 -53.34
C ILE A 336 3.30 -32.14 -54.11
N GLY A 337 3.58 -31.13 -54.94
CA GLY A 337 2.55 -30.45 -55.73
C GLY A 337 1.89 -31.34 -56.76
N THR A 338 2.67 -32.23 -57.41
CA THR A 338 2.12 -33.22 -58.36
C THR A 338 1.24 -34.25 -57.64
N PHE A 339 1.66 -34.70 -56.46
CA PHE A 339 0.89 -35.66 -55.65
C PHE A 339 -0.48 -35.10 -55.23
N PHE A 340 -0.53 -33.88 -54.68
CA PHE A 340 -1.78 -33.23 -54.31
C PHE A 340 -2.68 -32.93 -55.51
N ALA A 341 -2.10 -32.59 -56.66
CA ALA A 341 -2.86 -32.36 -57.89
C ALA A 341 -3.37 -33.65 -58.55
N GLN A 342 -2.74 -34.80 -58.30
CA GLN A 342 -3.16 -36.10 -58.84
C GLN A 342 -4.32 -36.72 -58.04
N TYR A 343 -4.39 -36.45 -56.73
CA TYR A 343 -5.43 -36.99 -55.83
C TYR A 343 -6.19 -35.91 -55.03
N PRO A 344 -6.79 -34.90 -55.67
CA PRO A 344 -7.32 -33.72 -54.97
C PRO A 344 -8.45 -34.03 -53.98
N ILE A 345 -9.40 -34.91 -54.34
CA ILE A 345 -10.55 -35.25 -53.50
C ILE A 345 -10.11 -36.00 -52.23
N SER A 346 -9.24 -37.01 -52.40
CA SER A 346 -8.72 -37.81 -51.28
C SER A 346 -7.87 -36.95 -50.34
N SER A 347 -6.97 -36.13 -50.89
CA SER A 347 -6.12 -35.24 -50.09
C SER A 347 -6.91 -34.18 -49.33
N LEU A 348 -7.91 -33.54 -49.95
CA LEU A 348 -8.79 -32.58 -49.27
C LEU A 348 -9.62 -33.25 -48.18
N ALA A 349 -10.14 -34.46 -48.42
CA ALA A 349 -10.90 -35.19 -47.41
C ALA A 349 -10.03 -35.55 -46.20
N ILE A 350 -8.82 -36.07 -46.40
CA ILE A 350 -7.91 -36.46 -45.30
C ILE A 350 -7.48 -35.24 -44.50
N ILE A 351 -6.99 -34.18 -45.17
CA ILE A 351 -6.52 -32.96 -44.49
C ILE A 351 -7.69 -32.24 -43.81
N GLY A 352 -8.86 -32.20 -44.46
CA GLY A 352 -10.07 -31.60 -43.90
C GLY A 352 -10.51 -32.30 -42.62
N ASN A 353 -10.54 -33.65 -42.59
CA ASN A 353 -10.88 -34.40 -41.38
C ASN A 353 -9.87 -34.18 -40.25
N ILE A 354 -8.56 -34.13 -40.56
CA ILE A 354 -7.52 -33.82 -39.57
C ILE A 354 -7.74 -32.41 -39.01
N ALA A 355 -7.98 -31.43 -39.87
CA ALA A 355 -8.18 -30.05 -39.45
C ALA A 355 -9.44 -29.86 -38.59
N ILE A 356 -10.53 -30.56 -38.91
CA ILE A 356 -11.75 -30.58 -38.10
C ILE A 356 -11.44 -31.19 -36.72
N LEU A 357 -10.75 -32.34 -36.69
CA LEU A 357 -10.36 -32.99 -35.43
C LEU A 357 -9.53 -32.07 -34.55
N LEU A 358 -8.54 -31.36 -35.11
CA LEU A 358 -7.73 -30.40 -34.36
C LEU A 358 -8.56 -29.21 -33.87
N SER A 359 -9.50 -28.73 -34.69
CA SER A 359 -10.38 -27.61 -34.35
C SER A 359 -11.39 -27.92 -33.25
N LEU A 360 -11.76 -29.19 -33.03
CA LEU A 360 -12.66 -29.57 -31.93
C LEU A 360 -12.09 -29.21 -30.54
N GLY A 361 -10.77 -29.09 -30.43
CA GLY A 361 -10.10 -28.65 -29.20
C GLY A 361 -10.43 -27.22 -28.78
N VAL A 362 -11.00 -26.38 -29.66
CA VAL A 362 -11.45 -25.02 -29.32
C VAL A 362 -12.51 -25.05 -28.21
N SER A 363 -13.35 -26.10 -28.15
CA SER A 363 -14.35 -26.28 -27.10
C SER A 363 -13.77 -26.46 -25.68
N ARG A 364 -12.50 -26.83 -25.58
CA ARG A 364 -11.78 -27.03 -24.31
C ARG A 364 -10.85 -25.85 -23.96
N LEU A 365 -10.88 -24.79 -24.76
CA LEU A 365 -10.05 -23.62 -24.54
C LEU A 365 -10.51 -22.87 -23.29
N THR A 366 -9.58 -22.63 -22.37
CA THR A 366 -9.80 -21.76 -21.22
C THR A 366 -9.30 -20.36 -21.54
N ILE A 367 -10.18 -19.36 -21.41
CA ILE A 367 -9.82 -17.95 -21.60
C ILE A 367 -9.63 -17.32 -20.23
N THR A 368 -8.46 -16.71 -19.99
CA THR A 368 -8.17 -15.98 -18.74
C THR A 368 -8.25 -14.47 -18.95
N SER A 369 -8.94 -13.79 -18.04
CA SER A 369 -9.03 -12.32 -17.95
C SER A 369 -8.26 -11.75 -16.75
N ASN A 370 -7.77 -12.61 -15.85
CA ASN A 370 -7.08 -12.17 -14.64
C ASN A 370 -5.72 -11.54 -15.01
N PRO A 371 -5.50 -10.26 -14.69
CA PRO A 371 -4.27 -9.56 -15.08
C PRO A 371 -3.03 -10.15 -14.43
N ILE A 372 -3.13 -10.71 -13.22
CA ILE A 372 -1.97 -11.29 -12.54
C ILE A 372 -1.48 -12.54 -13.28
N GLU A 373 -2.39 -13.37 -13.82
CA GLU A 373 -2.01 -14.54 -14.63
C GLU A 373 -1.40 -14.14 -15.98
N ILE A 374 -1.83 -13.01 -16.55
CA ILE A 374 -1.34 -12.53 -17.85
C ILE A 374 0.03 -11.86 -17.74
N TRP A 375 0.25 -11.08 -16.68
CA TRP A 375 1.40 -10.17 -16.56
C TRP A 375 2.50 -10.66 -15.60
N SER A 376 2.25 -11.70 -14.80
CA SER A 376 3.24 -12.25 -13.88
C SER A 376 3.55 -13.71 -14.19
N ALA A 377 4.83 -14.02 -14.43
CA ALA A 377 5.26 -15.42 -14.55
C ALA A 377 5.06 -16.18 -13.21
N PRO A 378 4.61 -17.44 -13.25
CA PRO A 378 4.26 -18.21 -12.05
C PRO A 378 5.46 -18.44 -11.12
N ASN A 379 6.65 -18.56 -11.68
CA ASN A 379 7.91 -18.76 -10.93
C ASN A 379 8.69 -17.46 -10.70
N SER A 380 8.07 -16.29 -10.91
CA SER A 380 8.73 -15.02 -10.63
C SER A 380 8.88 -14.84 -9.12
N ARG A 381 9.93 -14.13 -8.70
CA ARG A 381 10.17 -13.83 -7.28
C ARG A 381 8.95 -13.16 -6.62
N ALA A 382 8.37 -12.16 -7.29
CA ALA A 382 7.20 -11.44 -6.78
C ALA A 382 5.99 -12.38 -6.59
N ARG A 383 5.79 -13.35 -7.49
CA ARG A 383 4.72 -14.34 -7.37
C ARG A 383 4.97 -15.29 -6.19
N LEU A 384 6.21 -15.77 -6.01
CA LEU A 384 6.57 -16.61 -4.87
C LEU A 384 6.42 -15.89 -3.53
N GLU A 385 6.80 -14.61 -3.46
CA GLU A 385 6.63 -13.76 -2.28
C GLU A 385 5.14 -13.52 -1.98
N LYS A 386 4.33 -13.29 -3.02
CA LYS A 386 2.87 -13.19 -2.89
C LYS A 386 2.24 -14.49 -2.38
N ASP A 387 2.56 -15.63 -2.99
CA ASP A 387 2.01 -16.93 -2.60
C ASP A 387 2.43 -17.30 -1.17
N PHE A 388 3.65 -16.93 -0.76
CA PHE A 388 4.09 -17.05 0.63
C PHE A 388 3.27 -16.17 1.57
N PHE A 389 3.06 -14.90 1.22
CA PHE A 389 2.26 -13.97 2.03
C PHE A 389 0.82 -14.45 2.18
N ASP A 390 0.15 -14.77 1.08
CA ASP A 390 -1.26 -15.19 1.05
C ASP A 390 -1.50 -16.46 1.87
N LYS A 391 -0.51 -17.37 1.91
CA LYS A 391 -0.59 -18.60 2.71
C LYS A 391 -0.46 -18.37 4.22
N HIS A 392 0.34 -17.39 4.65
CA HIS A 392 0.62 -17.17 6.08
C HIS A 392 -0.26 -16.09 6.70
N PHE A 393 -0.66 -15.09 5.92
CA PHE A 393 -1.36 -13.89 6.40
C PHE A 393 -2.75 -13.70 5.79
N GLN A 394 -3.20 -14.65 4.97
CA GLN A 394 -4.35 -14.51 4.08
C GLN A 394 -4.09 -13.52 2.93
N PRO A 395 -4.86 -13.59 1.83
CA PRO A 395 -4.71 -12.65 0.73
C PRO A 395 -5.04 -11.23 1.19
N PHE A 396 -4.39 -10.26 0.55
CA PHE A 396 -4.65 -8.86 0.80
C PHE A 396 -6.13 -8.53 0.55
N TYR A 397 -6.71 -7.66 1.39
CA TYR A 397 -8.10 -7.25 1.28
C TYR A 397 -8.39 -6.53 -0.04
N ARG A 398 -9.66 -6.52 -0.43
CA ARG A 398 -10.19 -5.80 -1.60
C ARG A 398 -10.61 -4.40 -1.15
N THR A 399 -10.39 -3.40 -2.00
CA THR A 399 -10.64 -2.00 -1.65
C THR A 399 -11.67 -1.38 -2.59
N GLU A 400 -12.73 -0.84 -2.02
CA GLU A 400 -13.76 -0.10 -2.75
C GLU A 400 -13.72 1.35 -2.30
N GLN A 401 -13.33 2.24 -3.22
CA GLN A 401 -13.04 3.64 -2.91
C GLN A 401 -13.99 4.58 -3.65
N ILE A 402 -14.42 5.61 -2.94
CA ILE A 402 -15.16 6.75 -3.47
C ILE A 402 -14.33 8.00 -3.18
N PHE A 403 -13.88 8.65 -4.24
CA PHE A 403 -13.20 9.95 -4.21
C PHE A 403 -14.22 11.05 -4.48
N ILE A 404 -14.43 11.92 -3.51
CA ILE A 404 -15.44 12.98 -3.56
C ILE A 404 -14.70 14.31 -3.53
N LYS A 405 -14.93 15.15 -4.53
CA LYS A 405 -14.31 16.46 -4.67
C LYS A 405 -15.38 17.55 -4.61
N SER A 406 -15.03 18.64 -3.95
CA SER A 406 -15.85 19.86 -3.97
C SER A 406 -15.67 20.63 -5.28
N VAL A 407 -16.77 21.14 -5.85
CA VAL A 407 -16.79 21.96 -7.06
C VAL A 407 -17.57 23.23 -6.80
N ASN A 408 -17.04 24.37 -7.25
CA ASN A 408 -17.68 25.69 -7.10
C ASN A 408 -18.03 26.08 -5.65
N LEU A 409 -17.30 25.52 -4.66
CA LEU A 409 -17.42 25.89 -3.26
C LEU A 409 -16.18 26.66 -2.81
N GLU A 410 -16.41 27.77 -2.12
CA GLU A 410 -15.35 28.59 -1.56
C GLU A 410 -14.87 28.05 -0.21
N LYS A 411 -13.63 28.39 0.13
CA LYS A 411 -13.06 28.16 1.45
C LYS A 411 -13.73 29.08 2.46
N PHE A 412 -13.72 28.68 3.72
CA PHE A 412 -14.32 29.46 4.80
C PHE A 412 -13.38 29.52 6.00
N TYR A 413 -13.58 30.50 6.87
CA TYR A 413 -12.79 30.69 8.08
C TYR A 413 -13.59 30.30 9.31
N TYR A 414 -12.92 29.65 10.26
CA TYR A 414 -13.52 29.27 11.55
C TYR A 414 -12.51 29.51 12.66
N ASN A 415 -12.99 30.07 13.77
CA ASN A 415 -12.15 30.41 14.91
C ASN A 415 -12.08 29.21 15.87
N ILE A 416 -10.87 28.69 16.07
CA ILE A 416 -10.56 27.63 17.04
C ILE A 416 -9.60 28.22 18.06
N SER A 417 -9.97 28.23 19.35
CA SER A 417 -9.09 28.65 20.44
C SER A 417 -8.48 30.06 20.28
N ASN A 418 -9.24 31.01 19.72
CA ASN A 418 -8.83 32.38 19.38
C ASN A 418 -7.87 32.51 18.18
N GLU A 419 -7.71 31.46 17.38
CA GLU A 419 -7.00 31.50 16.10
C GLU A 419 -8.00 31.30 14.94
N GLU A 420 -7.93 32.19 13.95
CA GLU A 420 -8.75 32.10 12.75
C GLU A 420 -8.08 31.17 11.72
N LEU A 421 -8.68 29.99 11.51
CA LEU A 421 -8.15 28.96 10.61
C LEU A 421 -8.96 28.89 9.31
N GLU A 422 -8.24 28.69 8.20
CA GLU A 422 -8.78 28.53 6.85
C GLU A 422 -9.16 27.06 6.61
N PHE A 423 -10.46 26.78 6.48
CA PHE A 423 -11.02 25.47 6.17
C PHE A 423 -11.32 25.32 4.68
N GLY A 424 -11.07 24.13 4.18
CA GLY A 424 -11.45 23.69 2.85
C GLY A 424 -12.97 23.53 2.71
N PRO A 425 -13.50 23.68 1.48
CA PRO A 425 -14.94 23.62 1.21
C PRO A 425 -15.63 22.31 1.62
N ILE A 426 -14.89 21.19 1.67
CA ILE A 426 -15.44 19.87 2.04
C ILE A 426 -15.94 19.80 3.48
N PHE A 427 -15.46 20.69 4.35
CA PHE A 427 -15.85 20.71 5.76
C PHE A 427 -17.14 21.50 6.00
N GLN A 428 -17.75 22.06 4.95
CA GLN A 428 -19.06 22.68 5.08
C GLN A 428 -20.11 21.63 5.47
N LYS A 429 -20.95 21.96 6.45
CA LYS A 429 -21.96 21.03 6.98
C LYS A 429 -22.86 20.41 5.91
N ASN A 430 -23.31 21.20 4.92
CA ASN A 430 -24.14 20.70 3.83
C ASN A 430 -23.42 19.63 3.00
N PHE A 431 -22.15 19.88 2.66
CA PHE A 431 -21.33 18.92 1.91
C PHE A 431 -21.17 17.62 2.69
N LEU A 432 -20.80 17.69 3.97
CA LEU A 432 -20.65 16.51 4.83
C LEU A 432 -21.95 15.70 4.92
N LEU A 433 -23.11 16.34 5.07
CA LEU A 433 -24.39 15.63 5.18
C LEU A 433 -24.73 14.83 3.92
N HIS A 434 -24.48 15.39 2.73
CA HIS A 434 -24.65 14.64 1.48
C HIS A 434 -23.68 13.46 1.36
N VAL A 435 -22.46 13.60 1.88
CA VAL A 435 -21.47 12.52 1.94
C VAL A 435 -21.93 11.39 2.88
N LEU A 436 -22.57 11.73 4.01
CA LEU A 436 -23.14 10.73 4.91
C LEU A 436 -24.31 9.98 4.26
N ASP A 437 -25.23 10.69 3.61
CA ASP A 437 -26.36 10.08 2.90
C ASP A 437 -25.88 9.07 1.85
N LEU A 438 -24.85 9.44 1.07
CA LEU A 438 -24.20 8.52 0.14
C LEU A 438 -23.62 7.31 0.86
N GLN A 439 -22.85 7.51 1.94
CA GLN A 439 -22.23 6.43 2.71
C GLN A 439 -23.29 5.46 3.27
N GLU A 440 -24.38 5.97 3.84
CA GLU A 440 -25.46 5.14 4.40
C GLU A 440 -26.19 4.34 3.33
N LYS A 441 -26.45 4.94 2.16
CA LYS A 441 -27.05 4.21 1.03
C LYS A 441 -26.15 3.08 0.55
N VAL A 442 -24.84 3.30 0.47
CA VAL A 442 -23.86 2.26 0.11
C VAL A 442 -23.81 1.16 1.17
N MET A 443 -23.82 1.51 2.46
CA MET A 443 -23.80 0.53 3.56
C MET A 443 -25.04 -0.38 3.56
N LYS A 444 -26.19 0.10 3.07
CA LYS A 444 -27.45 -0.68 2.97
C LYS A 444 -27.52 -1.57 1.73
N LEU A 445 -26.58 -1.48 0.79
CA LEU A 445 -26.61 -2.27 -0.44
C LEU A 445 -26.54 -3.77 -0.15
N GLY A 446 -27.49 -4.52 -0.72
CA GLY A 446 -27.57 -5.98 -0.61
C GLY A 446 -28.23 -6.50 0.67
N GLN A 447 -28.57 -5.64 1.63
CA GLN A 447 -29.20 -6.08 2.89
C GLN A 447 -30.58 -6.71 2.68
N ASP A 448 -31.38 -6.18 1.75
CA ASP A 448 -32.72 -6.71 1.44
C ASP A 448 -32.68 -8.15 0.91
N GLU A 449 -31.58 -8.55 0.30
CA GLU A 449 -31.36 -9.89 -0.28
C GLU A 449 -30.54 -10.81 0.65
N ASP A 450 -30.27 -10.41 1.90
CA ASP A 450 -29.37 -11.11 2.82
C ASP A 450 -27.96 -11.32 2.22
N GLU A 451 -27.49 -10.35 1.44
CA GLU A 451 -26.20 -10.33 0.75
C GLU A 451 -25.51 -8.97 0.98
N GLY A 452 -25.65 -8.45 2.21
CA GLY A 452 -25.15 -7.15 2.63
C GLY A 452 -23.65 -7.12 2.89
N LEU A 453 -23.14 -5.90 3.06
CA LEU A 453 -21.72 -5.64 3.33
C LEU A 453 -21.21 -6.37 4.59
N GLU A 454 -22.07 -6.57 5.60
CA GLU A 454 -21.73 -7.26 6.84
C GLU A 454 -21.22 -8.70 6.64
N LYS A 455 -21.57 -9.37 5.52
CA LYS A 455 -21.11 -10.73 5.22
C LYS A 455 -19.71 -10.79 4.62
N ILE A 456 -19.27 -9.72 3.97
CA ILE A 456 -18.04 -9.70 3.16
C ILE A 456 -16.98 -8.71 3.69
N CYS A 457 -17.34 -7.75 4.53
CA CYS A 457 -16.44 -6.69 4.96
C CYS A 457 -15.28 -7.18 5.85
N TYR A 458 -14.18 -6.44 5.82
CA TYR A 458 -13.04 -6.63 6.70
C TYR A 458 -13.32 -6.05 8.09
N ALA A 459 -13.21 -6.88 9.12
CA ALA A 459 -13.61 -6.57 10.49
C ALA A 459 -12.53 -7.02 11.49
N PRO A 460 -11.55 -6.14 11.83
CA PRO A 460 -10.36 -6.54 12.58
C PRO A 460 -10.62 -6.85 14.05
N VAL A 461 -11.65 -6.25 14.65
CA VAL A 461 -12.01 -6.46 16.06
C VAL A 461 -13.03 -7.58 16.27
N LYS A 462 -13.53 -8.19 15.17
CA LYS A 462 -14.49 -9.29 15.25
C LYS A 462 -13.73 -10.60 15.47
N ASN A 463 -14.19 -11.34 16.46
CA ASN A 463 -13.75 -12.71 16.76
C ASN A 463 -14.96 -13.62 16.99
N ASP A 464 -14.72 -14.90 17.24
CA ASP A 464 -15.79 -15.90 17.46
C ASP A 464 -16.62 -15.64 18.74
N PHE A 465 -16.11 -14.82 19.66
CA PHE A 465 -16.71 -14.56 20.97
C PHE A 465 -17.53 -13.25 21.04
N SER A 466 -17.50 -12.41 20.01
CA SER A 466 -18.05 -11.04 20.02
C SER A 466 -19.49 -10.92 19.49
N GLY A 467 -20.25 -12.02 19.41
CA GLY A 467 -21.66 -12.02 18.97
C GLY A 467 -21.85 -12.05 17.45
N PRO A 468 -23.04 -11.70 16.92
CA PRO A 468 -23.31 -11.70 15.48
C PRO A 468 -22.54 -10.58 14.77
N MET A 469 -22.26 -10.78 13.48
CA MET A 469 -21.62 -9.77 12.63
C MET A 469 -22.61 -8.64 12.32
N THR A 470 -22.17 -7.39 12.45
CA THR A 470 -22.97 -6.18 12.18
C THR A 470 -22.13 -5.17 11.41
N LEU A 471 -22.79 -4.21 10.73
CA LEU A 471 -22.10 -3.16 9.97
C LEU A 471 -21.17 -2.28 10.80
N SER A 472 -21.39 -2.15 12.11
CA SER A 472 -20.51 -1.37 13.00
C SER A 472 -19.11 -1.96 13.13
N TYR A 473 -18.94 -3.25 12.85
CA TYR A 473 -17.63 -3.91 12.87
C TYR A 473 -16.88 -3.80 11.53
N CYS A 474 -17.55 -3.40 10.45
CA CYS A 474 -16.93 -3.24 9.15
C CYS A 474 -15.96 -2.05 9.14
N THR A 475 -14.78 -2.25 8.55
CA THR A 475 -13.78 -1.20 8.41
C THR A 475 -14.19 -0.26 7.28
N ILE A 476 -14.63 0.94 7.66
CA ILE A 476 -14.98 2.03 6.75
C ILE A 476 -14.12 3.22 7.11
N GLN A 477 -13.19 3.60 6.23
CA GLN A 477 -12.35 4.78 6.38
C GLN A 477 -13.10 5.98 5.78
N SER A 478 -13.63 6.83 6.65
CA SER A 478 -14.38 8.04 6.28
C SER A 478 -14.35 9.02 7.44
N ILE A 479 -14.38 10.33 7.14
CA ILE A 479 -14.43 11.39 8.17
C ILE A 479 -15.64 11.25 9.11
N TRP A 480 -16.74 10.65 8.64
CA TRP A 480 -17.92 10.39 9.45
C TRP A 480 -17.70 9.37 10.57
N GLY A 481 -16.60 8.61 10.50
CA GLY A 481 -16.15 7.76 11.61
C GLY A 481 -15.91 8.53 12.90
N TYR A 482 -15.47 9.80 12.83
CA TYR A 482 -15.30 10.67 14.01
C TYR A 482 -16.60 10.94 14.78
N PHE A 483 -17.75 10.81 14.10
CA PHE A 483 -19.09 11.00 14.66
C PHE A 483 -19.86 9.68 14.79
N LYS A 484 -19.14 8.55 14.81
CA LYS A 484 -19.70 7.20 14.83
C LYS A 484 -20.76 6.94 13.74
N ASN A 485 -20.65 7.62 12.60
CA ASN A 485 -21.65 7.62 11.52
C ASN A 485 -23.06 8.05 11.98
N ASN A 486 -23.18 8.93 12.98
CA ASN A 486 -24.44 9.47 13.46
C ASN A 486 -24.49 11.00 13.32
N ILE A 487 -25.60 11.51 12.78
CA ILE A 487 -25.87 12.95 12.62
C ILE A 487 -26.01 13.63 13.99
N GLU A 488 -26.55 12.95 15.00
CA GLU A 488 -26.81 13.54 16.32
C GLU A 488 -25.52 13.93 17.05
N GLU A 489 -24.42 13.22 16.82
CA GLU A 489 -23.10 13.59 17.34
C GLU A 489 -22.49 14.82 16.65
N CYS A 490 -23.02 15.22 15.49
CA CYS A 490 -22.59 16.39 14.72
C CYS A 490 -23.27 17.68 15.24
N ASN A 491 -22.80 18.13 16.40
CA ASN A 491 -23.26 19.35 17.06
C ASN A 491 -22.74 20.64 16.37
N SER A 492 -22.99 21.81 16.96
CA SER A 492 -22.49 23.10 16.44
C SER A 492 -20.95 23.20 16.42
N ASN A 493 -20.26 22.46 17.28
CA ASN A 493 -18.80 22.47 17.43
C ASN A 493 -18.12 21.34 16.63
N TYR A 494 -18.79 20.81 15.59
CA TYR A 494 -18.27 19.70 14.78
C TYR A 494 -16.90 20.00 14.15
N LEU A 495 -16.63 21.24 13.76
CA LEU A 495 -15.34 21.65 13.18
C LEU A 495 -14.19 21.53 14.19
N GLN A 496 -14.45 21.86 15.45
CA GLN A 496 -13.48 21.69 16.52
C GLN A 496 -13.18 20.22 16.75
N LYS A 497 -14.23 19.37 16.84
CA LYS A 497 -14.05 17.91 16.95
C LYS A 497 -13.25 17.34 15.78
N ILE A 498 -13.54 17.78 14.55
CA ILE A 498 -12.78 17.38 13.37
C ILE A 498 -11.31 17.80 13.52
N TYR A 499 -11.04 19.06 13.87
CA TYR A 499 -9.67 19.55 14.04
C TYR A 499 -8.89 18.73 15.09
N GLU A 500 -9.48 18.49 16.26
CA GLU A 500 -8.90 17.66 17.33
C GLU A 500 -8.62 16.23 16.85
N CYS A 501 -9.53 15.61 16.09
CA CYS A 501 -9.33 14.28 15.54
C CYS A 501 -8.32 14.21 14.38
N LEU A 502 -8.15 15.30 13.62
CA LEU A 502 -7.10 15.41 12.59
C LEU A 502 -5.72 15.61 13.22
N GLU A 503 -5.66 16.22 14.40
CA GLU A 503 -4.44 16.35 15.20
C GLU A 503 -4.05 15.02 15.86
N ASN A 504 -5.01 14.35 16.49
CA ASN A 504 -4.82 13.04 17.11
C ASN A 504 -5.90 12.01 16.70
N PRO A 505 -5.69 11.26 15.60
CA PRO A 505 -6.68 10.30 15.10
C PRO A 505 -6.86 9.07 15.99
N PHE A 506 -5.96 8.85 16.95
CA PHE A 506 -6.03 7.72 17.89
C PHE A 506 -6.69 8.07 19.22
N ASN A 507 -7.15 9.31 19.39
CA ASN A 507 -7.97 9.66 20.54
C ASN A 507 -9.23 8.77 20.58
N ILE A 508 -9.59 8.26 21.77
CA ILE A 508 -10.72 7.33 21.97
C ILE A 508 -12.04 7.92 21.45
N ASN A 509 -12.22 9.23 21.58
CA ASN A 509 -13.40 9.95 21.10
C ASN A 509 -13.44 10.06 19.56
N CYS A 510 -12.30 9.87 18.90
CA CYS A 510 -12.13 9.97 17.44
C CYS A 510 -12.12 8.60 16.74
N LEU A 511 -12.20 7.49 17.47
CA LEU A 511 -12.26 6.16 16.84
C LEU A 511 -13.56 5.97 16.05
N ALA A 512 -13.50 5.25 14.94
CA ALA A 512 -14.68 4.86 14.18
C ALA A 512 -15.55 3.82 14.94
N PRO A 513 -16.78 3.51 14.47
CA PRO A 513 -17.61 2.46 15.05
C PRO A 513 -16.90 1.10 15.20
N TYR A 514 -16.04 0.74 14.23
CA TYR A 514 -15.25 -0.50 14.24
C TYR A 514 -14.06 -0.48 15.21
N LYS A 515 -13.93 0.59 16.02
CA LYS A 515 -12.92 0.79 17.07
C LYS A 515 -11.49 1.02 16.58
N GLY A 516 -11.29 1.31 15.29
CA GLY A 516 -10.00 1.78 14.78
C GLY A 516 -9.99 3.28 14.47
N PRO A 517 -8.79 3.86 14.28
CA PRO A 517 -8.62 5.26 13.94
C PRO A 517 -8.99 5.54 12.48
N ILE A 518 -9.48 6.75 12.22
CA ILE A 518 -9.63 7.28 10.85
C ILE A 518 -8.36 8.07 10.53
N ILE A 519 -7.57 7.55 9.59
CA ILE A 519 -6.29 8.15 9.24
C ILE A 519 -6.52 9.31 8.25
N PRO A 520 -6.12 10.55 8.59
CA PRO A 520 -6.37 11.73 7.73
C PRO A 520 -5.75 11.60 6.34
N ALA A 521 -4.53 11.04 6.26
CA ALA A 521 -3.77 10.93 5.02
C ALA A 521 -4.42 10.03 3.95
N ILE A 522 -5.34 9.13 4.34
CA ILE A 522 -6.06 8.23 3.42
C ILE A 522 -7.55 8.57 3.30
N SER A 523 -8.07 9.46 4.17
CA SER A 523 -9.49 9.84 4.21
C SER A 523 -9.74 11.22 3.60
N LEU A 524 -8.69 12.04 3.45
CA LEU A 524 -8.74 13.39 2.89
C LEU A 524 -7.87 13.48 1.63
N GLY A 525 -8.13 14.49 0.78
CA GLY A 525 -7.38 14.73 -0.45
C GLY A 525 -7.22 16.22 -0.77
N GLY A 526 -6.20 16.52 -1.57
CA GLY A 526 -5.94 17.88 -2.07
C GLY A 526 -5.23 18.83 -1.11
N PHE A 527 -4.64 18.31 -0.03
CA PHE A 527 -3.79 19.06 0.91
C PHE A 527 -2.27 18.91 0.62
N LEU A 528 -1.91 18.01 -0.31
CA LEU A 528 -0.51 17.72 -0.65
C LEU A 528 0.19 18.94 -1.28
N LYS A 529 1.45 19.17 -0.88
CA LYS A 529 2.32 20.25 -1.36
C LYS A 529 3.63 19.66 -1.87
N ASP A 530 4.10 20.13 -3.02
CA ASP A 530 5.35 19.65 -3.62
C ASP A 530 6.54 19.84 -2.66
N GLY A 531 7.34 18.78 -2.48
CA GLY A 531 8.53 18.78 -1.64
C GLY A 531 8.29 18.69 -0.12
N LYS A 532 7.04 18.55 0.33
CA LYS A 532 6.69 18.35 1.74
C LYS A 532 6.22 16.91 2.00
N SER A 533 6.84 16.24 2.97
CA SER A 533 6.55 14.84 3.34
C SER A 533 5.80 14.68 4.66
N ASP A 534 5.79 15.71 5.50
CA ASP A 534 5.15 15.69 6.83
C ASP A 534 3.94 16.62 6.84
N TYR A 535 2.78 16.14 7.25
CA TYR A 535 1.49 16.85 7.18
C TYR A 535 0.78 16.80 8.52
N ASN A 536 0.16 17.92 8.90
CA ASN A 536 -0.53 18.06 10.18
C ASN A 536 -1.99 18.54 10.01
N ALA A 537 -2.71 18.68 11.12
CA ALA A 537 -4.09 19.18 11.15
C ALA A 537 -4.30 20.46 10.32
N ASN A 538 -3.42 21.46 10.45
CA ASN A 538 -3.48 22.72 9.69
C ASN A 538 -3.33 22.55 8.17
N ASP A 539 -2.67 21.49 7.70
CA ASP A 539 -2.66 21.14 6.29
C ASP A 539 -3.92 20.34 5.92
N TYR A 540 -4.32 19.37 6.74
CA TYR A 540 -5.50 18.52 6.51
C TYR A 540 -6.80 19.32 6.43
N ILE A 541 -7.00 20.36 7.24
CA ILE A 541 -8.18 21.23 7.16
C ILE A 541 -8.30 21.97 5.83
N LYS A 542 -7.23 22.07 5.04
CA LYS A 542 -7.24 22.74 3.72
C LYS A 542 -7.62 21.81 2.57
N SER A 543 -8.01 20.59 2.88
CA SER A 543 -8.39 19.56 1.91
C SER A 543 -9.56 19.99 1.01
N THR A 544 -9.51 19.56 -0.24
CA THR A 544 -10.53 19.86 -1.27
C THR A 544 -11.31 18.63 -1.71
N GLY A 545 -10.89 17.43 -1.27
CA GLY A 545 -11.59 16.18 -1.46
C GLY A 545 -11.62 15.29 -0.22
N LEU A 546 -12.56 14.36 -0.21
CA LEU A 546 -12.74 13.29 0.76
C LEU A 546 -12.59 11.94 0.05
N VAL A 547 -12.13 10.94 0.78
CA VAL A 547 -12.09 9.55 0.33
C VAL A 547 -12.88 8.71 1.31
N ILE A 548 -13.86 7.96 0.81
CA ILE A 548 -14.51 6.89 1.54
C ILE A 548 -13.92 5.58 1.04
N THR A 549 -13.34 4.78 1.94
CA THR A 549 -12.86 3.44 1.60
C THR A 549 -13.62 2.39 2.39
N PHE A 550 -14.27 1.48 1.69
CA PHE A 550 -14.79 0.24 2.23
C PHE A 550 -13.73 -0.84 2.05
N LEU A 551 -13.46 -1.63 3.09
CA LEU A 551 -12.56 -2.77 3.00
C LEU A 551 -13.38 -4.06 2.98
N VAL A 552 -13.20 -4.85 1.93
CA VAL A 552 -13.82 -6.16 1.75
C VAL A 552 -12.76 -7.25 1.93
N LYS A 553 -13.11 -8.32 2.65
CA LYS A 553 -12.22 -9.48 2.80
C LYS A 553 -12.00 -10.12 1.44
N PHE A 554 -10.78 -10.59 1.17
CA PHE A 554 -10.54 -11.48 0.06
C PHE A 554 -10.76 -12.92 0.54
N PRO A 555 -11.89 -13.57 0.20
CA PRO A 555 -12.18 -14.89 0.74
C PRO A 555 -11.39 -15.98 -0.01
N HIS A 556 -11.02 -17.02 0.72
CA HIS A 556 -10.47 -18.25 0.13
C HIS A 556 -11.55 -19.10 -0.56
N ASP A 557 -12.81 -18.95 -0.13
CA ASP A 557 -13.95 -19.70 -0.65
C ASP A 557 -14.54 -19.04 -1.89
N THR A 558 -14.79 -19.84 -2.93
CA THR A 558 -15.38 -19.39 -4.19
C THR A 558 -16.79 -18.81 -4.01
N GLU A 559 -17.56 -19.31 -3.03
CA GLU A 559 -18.90 -18.82 -2.73
C GLU A 559 -18.87 -17.37 -2.20
N THR A 560 -18.07 -17.12 -1.16
CA THR A 560 -17.90 -15.78 -0.59
C THR A 560 -17.24 -14.82 -1.58
N LEU A 561 -16.36 -15.32 -2.48
CA LEU A 561 -15.78 -14.50 -3.54
C LEU A 561 -16.86 -14.04 -4.53
N ASN A 562 -17.73 -14.95 -4.95
CA ASN A 562 -18.84 -14.61 -5.83
C ASN A 562 -19.80 -13.61 -5.17
N LEU A 563 -20.03 -13.73 -3.86
CA LEU A 563 -20.81 -12.77 -3.09
C LEU A 563 -20.16 -11.38 -3.10
N ALA A 564 -18.84 -11.31 -2.85
CA ALA A 564 -18.09 -10.05 -2.91
C ALA A 564 -18.14 -9.42 -4.31
N LEU A 565 -17.89 -10.20 -5.37
CA LEU A 565 -17.99 -9.74 -6.75
C LEU A 565 -19.40 -9.23 -7.10
N LYS A 566 -20.44 -9.92 -6.62
CA LYS A 566 -21.85 -9.50 -6.81
C LYS A 566 -22.15 -8.19 -6.09
N TRP A 567 -21.66 -8.02 -4.86
CA TRP A 567 -21.80 -6.78 -4.11
C TRP A 567 -21.04 -5.62 -4.78
N GLU A 568 -19.81 -5.84 -5.24
CA GLU A 568 -19.02 -4.86 -6.00
C GLU A 568 -19.74 -4.42 -7.28
N GLN A 569 -20.43 -5.34 -7.97
CA GLN A 569 -21.25 -5.00 -9.13
C GLN A 569 -22.43 -4.10 -8.74
N ARG A 570 -23.17 -4.46 -7.67
CA ARG A 570 -24.26 -3.62 -7.14
C ARG A 570 -23.77 -2.23 -6.76
N PHE A 571 -22.59 -2.14 -6.15
CA PHE A 571 -21.95 -0.89 -5.81
C PHE A 571 -21.69 -0.03 -7.05
N ILE A 572 -21.10 -0.59 -8.11
CA ILE A 572 -20.85 0.14 -9.36
C ILE A 572 -22.17 0.62 -9.98
N ASP A 573 -23.19 -0.24 -10.05
CA ASP A 573 -24.48 0.09 -10.65
C ASP A 573 -25.22 1.16 -9.84
N PHE A 574 -25.15 1.09 -8.52
CA PHE A 574 -25.65 2.13 -7.62
C PHE A 574 -24.92 3.46 -7.85
N MET A 575 -23.58 3.46 -7.86
CA MET A 575 -22.79 4.68 -8.05
C MET A 575 -23.03 5.33 -9.42
N LYS A 576 -23.19 4.54 -10.49
CA LYS A 576 -23.57 5.03 -11.83
C LYS A 576 -24.92 5.73 -11.83
N ASN A 577 -25.91 5.17 -11.14
CA ASN A 577 -27.25 5.75 -11.06
C ASN A 577 -27.25 7.01 -10.18
N TRP A 578 -26.58 6.95 -9.02
CA TRP A 578 -26.47 8.07 -8.10
C TRP A 578 -25.73 9.26 -8.74
N ASP A 579 -24.62 9.02 -9.44
CA ASP A 579 -23.85 10.07 -10.14
C ASP A 579 -24.67 10.79 -11.22
N LYS A 580 -25.59 10.07 -11.87
CA LYS A 580 -26.43 10.58 -12.95
C LYS A 580 -27.68 11.31 -12.46
N TYR A 581 -28.33 10.84 -11.39
CA TYR A 581 -29.66 11.34 -10.99
C TYR A 581 -29.67 12.07 -9.65
N ASP A 582 -28.82 11.68 -8.69
CA ASP A 582 -28.90 12.14 -7.31
C ASP A 582 -27.72 13.05 -6.91
N ARG A 583 -26.67 13.13 -7.73
CA ARG A 583 -25.47 13.92 -7.45
C ARG A 583 -25.76 15.43 -7.39
N PRO A 584 -25.40 16.12 -6.29
CA PRO A 584 -25.49 17.58 -6.23
C PRO A 584 -24.44 18.28 -7.11
N ASP A 585 -24.77 19.46 -7.67
CA ASP A 585 -23.89 20.24 -8.57
C ASP A 585 -22.53 20.65 -7.96
N PHE A 586 -22.46 20.73 -6.63
CA PHE A 586 -21.25 21.11 -5.90
C PHE A 586 -20.35 19.91 -5.52
N ILE A 587 -20.72 18.70 -5.96
CA ILE A 587 -19.98 17.45 -5.73
C ILE A 587 -19.56 16.85 -7.08
N ASP A 588 -18.30 16.44 -7.16
CA ASP A 588 -17.77 15.61 -8.23
C ASP A 588 -17.23 14.31 -7.66
N VAL A 589 -17.52 13.18 -8.28
CA VAL A 589 -17.22 11.86 -7.72
C VAL A 589 -16.49 10.99 -8.73
N ALA A 590 -15.45 10.31 -8.25
CA ALA A 590 -14.85 9.17 -8.91
C ALA A 590 -14.91 7.97 -7.97
N TYR A 591 -15.13 6.77 -8.50
CA TYR A 591 -15.23 5.56 -7.69
C TYR A 591 -14.54 4.40 -8.39
N SER A 592 -14.03 3.46 -7.61
CA SER A 592 -13.40 2.24 -8.11
C SER A 592 -13.65 1.09 -7.14
N THR A 593 -13.83 -0.10 -7.68
CA THR A 593 -13.78 -1.36 -6.95
C THR A 593 -12.64 -2.22 -7.48
N GLU A 594 -12.27 -3.26 -6.75
CA GLU A 594 -11.20 -4.18 -7.16
C GLU A 594 -11.52 -4.87 -8.51
N ARG A 595 -12.78 -5.25 -8.76
CA ARG A 595 -13.19 -5.83 -10.07
C ARG A 595 -13.27 -4.84 -11.24
N SER A 596 -13.31 -3.53 -10.98
CA SER A 596 -13.58 -2.52 -12.03
C SER A 596 -12.58 -2.57 -13.19
N ILE A 597 -11.31 -2.92 -12.90
CA ILE A 597 -10.27 -3.05 -13.93
C ILE A 597 -10.57 -4.22 -14.86
N GLU A 598 -10.96 -5.37 -14.32
CA GLU A 598 -11.29 -6.56 -15.11
C GLU A 598 -12.52 -6.33 -15.98
N ASP A 599 -13.56 -5.69 -15.42
CA ASP A 599 -14.80 -5.38 -16.14
C ASP A 599 -14.56 -4.38 -17.30
N GLU A 600 -13.76 -3.33 -17.09
CA GLU A 600 -13.47 -2.34 -18.14
C GLU A 600 -12.60 -2.90 -19.27
N LEU A 601 -11.68 -3.83 -18.97
CA LEU A 601 -10.94 -4.58 -19.98
C LEU A 601 -11.87 -5.45 -20.83
N GLU A 602 -12.79 -6.19 -20.19
CA GLU A 602 -13.76 -7.04 -20.90
C GLU A 602 -14.73 -6.20 -21.76
N ARG A 603 -15.23 -5.07 -21.22
CA ARG A 603 -16.11 -4.15 -21.94
C ARG A 603 -15.46 -3.58 -23.20
N THR A 604 -14.20 -3.14 -23.08
CA THR A 604 -13.46 -2.58 -24.21
C THR A 604 -13.27 -3.63 -25.31
N SER A 605 -12.87 -4.84 -24.95
CA SER A 605 -12.69 -5.91 -25.94
C SER A 605 -14.00 -6.31 -26.63
N LYS A 606 -15.12 -6.37 -25.91
CA LYS A 606 -16.44 -6.61 -26.53
C LYS A 606 -16.84 -5.52 -27.51
N ALA A 607 -16.51 -4.25 -27.22
CA ALA A 607 -16.81 -3.13 -28.11
C ALA A 607 -15.97 -3.18 -29.40
N GLU A 608 -14.70 -3.58 -29.30
CA GLU A 608 -13.78 -3.71 -30.44
C GLU A 608 -14.06 -4.95 -31.31
N ALA A 609 -14.70 -5.99 -30.75
CA ALA A 609 -15.03 -7.19 -31.52
C ALA A 609 -15.86 -6.90 -32.78
N VAL A 610 -16.77 -5.92 -32.75
CA VAL A 610 -17.62 -5.56 -33.90
C VAL A 610 -16.82 -4.88 -35.01
N THR A 611 -15.99 -3.90 -34.66
CA THR A 611 -15.14 -3.20 -35.64
C THR A 611 -14.13 -4.16 -36.27
N MET A 612 -13.59 -5.08 -35.47
CA MET A 612 -12.73 -6.16 -35.94
C MET A 612 -13.44 -7.04 -36.99
N ILE A 613 -14.66 -7.53 -36.70
CA ILE A 613 -15.44 -8.35 -37.66
C ILE A 613 -15.69 -7.61 -38.97
N LEU A 614 -16.05 -6.32 -38.90
CA LEU A 614 -16.24 -5.50 -40.10
C LEU A 614 -14.96 -5.33 -40.92
N SER A 615 -13.82 -5.15 -40.26
CA SER A 615 -12.53 -5.06 -40.94
C SER A 615 -12.16 -6.37 -41.65
N TYR A 616 -12.40 -7.53 -41.03
CA TYR A 616 -12.21 -8.84 -41.67
C TYR A 616 -13.12 -9.02 -42.88
N LEU A 617 -14.40 -8.66 -42.78
CA LEU A 617 -15.35 -8.73 -43.90
C LEU A 617 -14.88 -7.87 -45.08
N LEU A 618 -14.42 -6.64 -44.82
CA LEU A 618 -13.92 -5.75 -45.86
C LEU A 618 -12.64 -6.30 -46.51
N MET A 619 -11.70 -6.83 -45.72
CA MET A 619 -10.51 -7.50 -46.23
C MET A 619 -10.89 -8.71 -47.10
N PHE A 620 -11.87 -9.51 -46.69
CA PHE A 620 -12.34 -10.64 -47.50
C PHE A 620 -12.95 -10.21 -48.83
N ILE A 621 -13.74 -9.14 -48.84
CA ILE A 621 -14.28 -8.55 -50.08
C ILE A 621 -13.12 -8.09 -50.98
N TYR A 622 -12.15 -7.36 -50.42
CA TYR A 622 -10.99 -6.88 -51.16
C TYR A 622 -10.19 -8.03 -51.77
N ILE A 623 -9.88 -9.08 -51.00
CA ILE A 623 -9.12 -10.25 -51.47
C ILE A 623 -9.89 -10.99 -52.56
N SER A 624 -11.20 -11.17 -52.37
CA SER A 624 -12.06 -11.80 -53.38
C SER A 624 -12.07 -11.00 -54.68
N MET A 625 -12.03 -9.66 -54.61
CA MET A 625 -11.95 -8.79 -55.77
C MET A 625 -10.56 -8.76 -56.42
N ALA A 626 -9.49 -8.67 -55.64
CA ALA A 626 -8.13 -8.58 -56.16
C ALA A 626 -7.67 -9.86 -56.88
N LEU A 627 -8.16 -11.02 -56.46
CA LEU A 627 -7.88 -12.32 -57.09
C LEU A 627 -8.83 -12.67 -58.26
N GLY A 628 -9.95 -11.95 -58.38
CA GLY A 628 -10.94 -12.17 -59.44
C GLY A 628 -10.60 -11.37 -60.70
N GLU A 629 -10.52 -12.03 -61.86
CA GLU A 629 -10.53 -11.33 -63.14
C GLU A 629 -11.98 -11.02 -63.54
N TYR A 630 -12.39 -9.75 -63.43
CA TYR A 630 -13.71 -9.31 -63.84
C TYR A 630 -13.71 -8.88 -65.31
N LYS A 631 -14.34 -9.69 -66.17
CA LYS A 631 -14.79 -9.23 -67.50
C LYS A 631 -16.28 -8.91 -67.40
N LEU A 632 -16.67 -7.70 -67.80
CA LEU A 632 -18.04 -7.19 -67.77
C LEU A 632 -18.89 -7.89 -68.87
N SER A 633 -19.27 -9.15 -68.65
CA SER A 633 -20.08 -9.99 -69.55
C SER A 633 -20.87 -11.01 -68.74
N TYR A 634 -22.00 -11.51 -69.27
CA TYR A 634 -22.82 -12.56 -68.62
C TYR A 634 -22.05 -13.85 -68.30
N HIS A 635 -20.90 -14.08 -68.96
CA HIS A 635 -19.97 -15.17 -68.64
C HIS A 635 -19.15 -14.96 -67.35
N CYS A 636 -19.27 -13.82 -66.67
CA CYS A 636 -18.48 -13.45 -65.49
C CYS A 636 -18.54 -14.50 -64.38
N PHE A 637 -19.72 -15.01 -64.02
CA PHE A 637 -19.87 -16.00 -62.96
C PHE A 637 -19.20 -17.36 -63.28
N ILE A 638 -19.11 -17.73 -64.56
CA ILE A 638 -18.50 -18.99 -65.01
C ILE A 638 -16.96 -18.90 -65.05
N THR A 639 -16.41 -17.70 -65.30
CA THR A 639 -14.95 -17.46 -65.30
C THR A 639 -14.41 -16.91 -63.98
N SER A 640 -15.28 -16.54 -63.03
CA SER A 640 -14.88 -15.91 -61.78
C SER A 640 -14.15 -16.89 -60.86
N ARG A 641 -12.94 -16.54 -60.42
CA ARG A 641 -12.10 -17.35 -59.53
C ARG A 641 -12.47 -17.14 -58.05
N ILE A 642 -13.71 -16.74 -57.77
CA ILE A 642 -14.21 -16.41 -56.42
C ILE A 642 -14.10 -17.63 -55.49
N ALA A 643 -14.37 -18.84 -56.01
CA ALA A 643 -14.24 -20.08 -55.23
C ALA A 643 -12.82 -20.32 -54.71
N LEU A 644 -11.79 -19.90 -55.45
CA LEU A 644 -10.39 -20.02 -55.03
C LEU A 644 -10.05 -19.03 -53.92
N SER A 645 -10.56 -17.80 -54.02
CA SER A 645 -10.39 -16.77 -52.98
C SER A 645 -11.10 -17.13 -51.69
N ILE A 646 -12.35 -17.59 -51.78
CA ILE A 646 -13.12 -18.06 -50.61
C ILE A 646 -12.46 -19.30 -50.00
N GLY A 647 -12.05 -20.27 -50.81
CA GLY A 647 -11.33 -21.46 -50.34
C GLY A 647 -10.01 -21.11 -49.64
N GLY A 648 -9.27 -20.14 -50.18
CA GLY A 648 -8.05 -19.63 -49.57
C GLY A 648 -8.26 -19.02 -48.19
N ILE A 649 -9.27 -18.15 -48.06
CA ILE A 649 -9.63 -17.55 -46.76
C ILE A 649 -10.07 -18.61 -45.76
N LEU A 650 -10.90 -19.57 -46.18
CA LEU A 650 -11.37 -20.66 -45.32
C LEU A 650 -10.20 -21.53 -44.82
N ILE A 651 -9.20 -21.81 -45.66
CA ILE A 651 -8.00 -22.55 -45.24
C ILE A 651 -7.23 -21.77 -44.15
N VAL A 652 -7.12 -20.46 -44.30
CA VAL A 652 -6.41 -19.63 -43.32
C VAL A 652 -7.15 -19.58 -41.98
N LEU A 653 -8.48 -19.39 -42.00
CA LEU A 653 -9.31 -19.45 -40.79
C LEU A 653 -9.27 -20.83 -40.13
N LEU A 654 -9.32 -21.90 -40.93
CA LEU A 654 -9.20 -23.27 -40.45
C LEU A 654 -7.84 -23.52 -39.80
N SER A 655 -6.75 -22.95 -40.33
CA SER A 655 -5.41 -23.02 -39.72
C SER A 655 -5.37 -22.35 -38.35
N VAL A 656 -5.99 -21.17 -38.20
CA VAL A 656 -6.10 -20.47 -36.91
C VAL A 656 -6.89 -21.31 -35.92
N SER A 657 -8.04 -21.86 -36.36
CA SER A 657 -8.88 -22.74 -35.55
C SER A 657 -8.14 -24.01 -35.10
N CYS A 658 -7.35 -24.63 -35.99
CA CYS A 658 -6.52 -25.79 -35.64
C CYS A 658 -5.46 -25.44 -34.59
N ALA A 659 -4.78 -24.29 -34.74
CA ALA A 659 -3.76 -23.86 -33.79
C ALA A 659 -4.35 -23.63 -32.39
N VAL A 660 -5.45 -22.86 -32.31
CA VAL A 660 -6.18 -22.62 -31.06
C VAL A 660 -6.71 -23.93 -30.46
N GLY A 661 -7.24 -24.83 -31.30
CA GLY A 661 -7.75 -26.12 -30.85
C GLY A 661 -6.67 -27.06 -30.30
N VAL A 662 -5.47 -27.09 -30.88
CA VAL A 662 -4.33 -27.81 -30.31
C VAL A 662 -3.98 -27.28 -28.93
N PHE A 663 -3.92 -25.95 -28.74
CA PHE A 663 -3.67 -25.37 -27.42
C PHE A 663 -4.80 -25.65 -26.43
N GLY A 664 -6.05 -25.69 -26.89
CA GLY A 664 -7.20 -26.14 -26.09
C GLY A 664 -7.08 -27.60 -25.66
N TYR A 665 -6.55 -28.49 -26.49
CA TYR A 665 -6.27 -29.88 -26.09
C TYR A 665 -5.12 -30.01 -25.08
N ILE A 666 -4.09 -29.17 -25.22
CA ILE A 666 -2.96 -29.14 -24.27
C ILE A 666 -3.39 -28.55 -22.92
N GLY A 667 -4.44 -27.72 -22.91
CA GLY A 667 -4.94 -27.05 -21.70
C GLY A 667 -4.16 -25.79 -21.34
N VAL A 668 -3.54 -25.13 -22.32
CA VAL A 668 -2.86 -23.85 -22.10
C VAL A 668 -3.91 -22.73 -22.09
N PRO A 669 -4.05 -21.97 -20.98
CA PRO A 669 -4.98 -20.85 -20.95
C PRO A 669 -4.54 -19.78 -21.95
N THR A 670 -5.51 -19.22 -22.66
CA THR A 670 -5.29 -18.19 -23.68
C THR A 670 -5.91 -16.86 -23.23
N SER A 671 -5.35 -15.73 -23.65
CA SER A 671 -5.91 -14.41 -23.35
C SER A 671 -6.80 -13.90 -24.47
N LEU A 672 -7.65 -12.93 -24.16
CA LEU A 672 -8.54 -12.30 -25.13
C LEU A 672 -7.76 -11.59 -26.26
N LEU A 673 -6.61 -10.98 -25.93
CA LEU A 673 -5.70 -10.34 -26.89
C LEU A 673 -5.17 -11.34 -27.92
N THR A 674 -4.87 -12.57 -27.51
CA THR A 674 -4.39 -13.62 -28.44
C THR A 674 -5.45 -13.99 -29.46
N VAL A 675 -6.72 -14.10 -29.03
CA VAL A 675 -7.86 -14.39 -29.92
C VAL A 675 -8.09 -13.26 -30.93
N GLU A 676 -7.80 -12.02 -30.55
CA GLU A 676 -7.98 -10.84 -31.41
C GLU A 676 -6.86 -10.67 -32.45
N VAL A 677 -5.59 -10.76 -32.02
CA VAL A 677 -4.43 -10.39 -32.86
C VAL A 677 -3.96 -11.52 -33.78
N ILE A 678 -4.02 -12.78 -33.33
CA ILE A 678 -3.50 -13.92 -34.12
C ILE A 678 -4.21 -14.07 -35.48
N PRO A 679 -5.56 -14.02 -35.57
CA PRO A 679 -6.22 -14.19 -36.86
C PRO A 679 -5.80 -13.14 -37.88
N PHE A 680 -5.54 -11.90 -37.45
CA PHE A 680 -5.09 -10.82 -38.33
C PHE A 680 -3.71 -11.10 -38.91
N LEU A 681 -2.74 -11.44 -38.05
CA LEU A 681 -1.37 -11.73 -38.47
C LEU A 681 -1.33 -12.94 -39.41
N VAL A 682 -2.06 -14.01 -39.08
CA VAL A 682 -2.09 -15.23 -39.89
C VAL A 682 -2.82 -14.99 -41.21
N LEU A 683 -3.87 -14.17 -41.23
CA LEU A 683 -4.57 -13.77 -42.45
C LEU A 683 -3.65 -13.01 -43.41
N ALA A 684 -2.89 -12.03 -42.90
CA ALA A 684 -1.97 -11.24 -43.72
C ALA A 684 -0.93 -12.12 -44.43
N VAL A 685 -0.30 -13.05 -43.70
CA VAL A 685 0.71 -13.96 -44.25
C VAL A 685 0.08 -15.03 -45.17
N GLY A 686 -1.06 -15.60 -44.77
CA GLY A 686 -1.73 -16.66 -45.51
C GLY A 686 -2.23 -16.19 -46.88
N VAL A 687 -2.83 -15.00 -46.93
CA VAL A 687 -3.36 -14.41 -48.17
C VAL A 687 -2.25 -14.10 -49.17
N ASP A 688 -1.12 -13.55 -48.72
CA ASP A 688 0.01 -13.23 -49.61
C ASP A 688 0.57 -14.49 -50.29
N ASN A 689 0.75 -15.58 -49.54
CA ASN A 689 1.20 -16.86 -50.10
C ASN A 689 0.25 -17.40 -51.18
N ILE A 690 -1.07 -17.33 -50.92
CA ILE A 690 -2.09 -17.75 -51.89
C ILE A 690 -2.04 -16.84 -53.12
N PHE A 691 -1.93 -15.52 -52.93
CA PHE A 691 -1.89 -14.55 -54.01
C PHE A 691 -0.69 -14.77 -54.95
N ILE A 692 0.50 -14.99 -54.38
CA ILE A 692 1.71 -15.26 -55.17
C ILE A 692 1.57 -16.58 -55.94
N LEU A 693 1.05 -17.63 -55.32
CA LEU A 693 0.88 -18.95 -55.95
C LEU A 693 -0.09 -18.89 -57.13
N VAL A 694 -1.25 -18.26 -56.94
CA VAL A 694 -2.28 -18.12 -57.98
C VAL A 694 -1.78 -17.25 -59.13
N ARG A 695 -1.11 -16.14 -58.82
CA ARG A 695 -0.53 -15.26 -59.85
C ARG A 695 0.56 -15.96 -60.67
N GLU A 696 1.35 -16.84 -60.06
CA GLU A 696 2.37 -17.59 -60.79
C GLU A 696 1.79 -18.68 -61.68
N HIS A 697 0.72 -19.35 -61.24
CA HIS A 697 -0.05 -20.23 -62.11
C HIS A 697 -0.58 -19.49 -63.34
N MET A 698 -1.06 -18.25 -63.17
CA MET A 698 -1.60 -17.44 -64.27
C MET A 698 -0.53 -16.97 -65.26
N LYS A 699 0.64 -16.57 -64.77
CA LYS A 699 1.73 -16.06 -65.63
C LYS A 699 2.44 -17.16 -66.41
N THR A 700 2.37 -18.40 -65.94
CA THR A 700 3.20 -19.49 -66.46
C THR A 700 2.38 -20.40 -67.36
N PRO A 701 2.58 -20.38 -68.70
CA PRO A 701 1.86 -21.27 -69.58
C PRO A 701 2.25 -22.74 -69.37
N ARG A 702 1.30 -23.63 -69.69
CA ARG A 702 1.53 -25.09 -69.71
C ARG A 702 2.38 -25.47 -70.91
N LYS A 703 3.34 -26.37 -70.72
CA LYS A 703 4.13 -26.93 -71.84
C LYS A 703 3.26 -27.91 -72.66
N PRO A 704 3.52 -28.08 -73.98
CA PRO A 704 2.67 -28.89 -74.86
C PRO A 704 2.50 -30.36 -74.42
N ASP A 705 3.54 -30.97 -73.81
CA ASP A 705 3.52 -32.38 -73.36
C ASP A 705 3.37 -32.55 -71.84
N GLU A 706 2.96 -31.50 -71.12
CA GLU A 706 2.91 -31.49 -69.64
C GLU A 706 1.48 -31.79 -69.14
N SER A 707 1.33 -32.81 -68.30
CA SER A 707 0.06 -33.13 -67.65
C SER A 707 -0.35 -32.03 -66.65
N ILE A 708 -1.65 -31.89 -66.36
CA ILE A 708 -2.15 -30.88 -65.42
C ILE A 708 -1.51 -31.03 -64.02
N PRO A 709 -1.35 -32.25 -63.45
CA PRO A 709 -0.67 -32.41 -62.16
C PRO A 709 0.82 -32.01 -62.20
N ALA A 710 1.54 -32.37 -63.26
CA ALA A 710 2.96 -32.01 -63.42
C ALA A 710 3.14 -30.49 -63.58
N HIS A 711 2.19 -29.83 -64.27
CA HIS A 711 2.15 -28.38 -64.41
C HIS A 711 1.98 -27.68 -63.05
N ILE A 712 1.02 -28.14 -62.23
CA ILE A 712 0.80 -27.61 -60.88
C ILE A 712 2.03 -27.84 -59.99
N GLY A 713 2.63 -29.04 -60.02
CA GLY A 713 3.88 -29.33 -59.31
C GLY A 713 5.02 -28.37 -59.68
N ARG A 714 5.18 -28.04 -60.96
CA ARG A 714 6.16 -27.06 -61.43
C ARG A 714 5.87 -25.64 -60.92
N ILE A 715 4.60 -25.25 -60.82
CA ILE A 715 4.21 -23.92 -60.32
C ILE A 715 4.47 -23.78 -58.82
N VAL A 716 4.19 -24.82 -58.02
CA VAL A 716 4.48 -24.82 -56.57
C VAL A 716 5.96 -24.56 -56.31
N PHE A 717 6.86 -25.14 -57.13
CA PHE A 717 8.28 -24.83 -57.06
C PHE A 717 8.63 -23.39 -57.50
N LEU A 718 8.02 -22.89 -58.58
CA LEU A 718 8.24 -21.52 -59.04
C LEU A 718 7.78 -20.46 -58.03
N HIS A 719 6.70 -20.75 -57.29
CA HIS A 719 6.25 -19.98 -56.14
C HIS A 719 7.35 -19.90 -55.07
N LEU A 720 7.87 -21.03 -54.59
CA LEU A 720 8.97 -21.08 -53.60
C LEU A 720 10.21 -20.30 -54.07
N LYS A 721 10.56 -20.39 -55.35
CA LYS A 721 11.71 -19.67 -55.93
C LYS A 721 11.56 -18.15 -55.85
N ARG A 722 10.34 -17.62 -55.88
CA ARG A 722 10.05 -16.19 -55.71
C ARG A 722 9.87 -15.79 -54.26
N THR A 723 9.28 -16.61 -53.42
CA THR A 723 9.14 -16.31 -51.97
C THR A 723 10.50 -16.21 -51.27
N ILE A 724 11.52 -16.94 -51.75
CA ILE A 724 12.89 -16.92 -51.19
C ILE A 724 13.73 -15.73 -51.71
N ARG A 725 13.25 -14.99 -52.72
CA ARG A 725 14.04 -13.99 -53.46
C ARG A 725 13.48 -12.59 -53.25
#